data_AF-A0A1F4F1S2-F1
#
_entry.id   AF-A0A1F4F1S2-F1
#
_cell.length_a   1.000
_cell.length_b   1.000
_cell.length_c   1.000
_cell.angle_alpha   90.00
_cell.angle_beta   90.00
_cell.angle_gamma   90.00
#
_symmetry.space_group_name_H-M   'P 1'
#
loop_
_entity.id
_entity.type
_entity.pdbx_description
1 polymer ?
#
loop_
_entity_poly.entity_id
_entity_poly.type
_entity_poly.pdbx_seq_one_letter_code
_entity_poly.pdbx_strand_id
1 'polypeptide(L)'
;MSLSGVVTAVGDTVTLTSAGNIEGDAADTAAYIAGAPTPNVVANALVAVAANGIGATSSSDQALVTQVTDLSARTTSNGSIRIYNVGATNLSGGAGAPYAVDAGTGSLTLVSTGAMTQAMAGAGALRAGSLTVVTVNSPGANIDLQNTQNDATSLRAFTCLALPGGCPPSALLSPKIGNDSNTGFANGSINYRNMGGIDLSGVGTLNNFYTFSAGSYTLTANPFAAQSITIEAAGNITIDLAQNLFKITDNPSNSLNFIAGGNVYYAPTSFTIGTPAQKFNNFLNLTAVGNVTLENSLYMNTQDLGLAAGQTINTPFQNLAGSPTGSVTMQGNYAVRTGGSVTITGKNFSLLGGDLTTAQPYAPMSLNGQELTAGGTINLLNSGIITVQAGTATANSASGARITGGTVNIGQAGGSNNPTQLVVQAGTNSIGYSSADPNDPLRELRQANATIKSGGGMNVYLRSDPNVPAGVAAEPFGGEYSLIIRGGSVTANNSGSNTLTVTSLGALQSKNLMLDTDGTILLEGGSATLQSTNALADATAVILAETSKKVTTHNDGSLILKGGTASVSGGSPLNARAMARLDPSLLTIDVDGAIVLQGGPGPSGSLTAARIDAGDEIKINVFGASRPYTAPGGTTLNGSFFMIGGTGSGFYDANNAPLGGNAFPEVFPITVTFSGGGFAKQIDSSLGDGVVQTGLSAFNESLLAYVIFAANEETRAARIRRGITGEELGAAACQ
;
A
#
# COMPACT_ATOMS: atom_id res chain seq x y z
N MET A 1 -53.88 -15.40 -3.59
CA MET A 1 -54.59 -15.50 -2.30
C MET A 1 -54.30 -14.21 -1.55
N SER A 2 -55.32 -13.40 -1.28
CA SER A 2 -55.20 -12.19 -0.47
C SER A 2 -55.72 -12.51 0.94
N LEU A 3 -54.95 -12.12 1.96
CA LEU A 3 -55.33 -12.29 3.36
C LEU A 3 -55.84 -10.95 3.89
N SER A 4 -57.17 -10.73 3.84
CA SER A 4 -57.81 -9.53 4.39
C SER A 4 -58.32 -9.70 5.83
N GLY A 5 -57.75 -10.65 6.59
CA GLY A 5 -58.13 -11.00 7.96
C GLY A 5 -57.07 -11.85 8.66
N VAL A 6 -57.20 -12.03 9.98
CA VAL A 6 -56.21 -12.73 10.82
C VAL A 6 -56.45 -14.24 10.83
N VAL A 7 -55.43 -15.03 10.49
CA VAL A 7 -55.40 -16.47 10.72
C VAL A 7 -54.72 -16.74 12.06
N THR A 8 -55.50 -17.15 13.07
CA THR A 8 -55.00 -17.43 14.43
C THR A 8 -55.01 -18.92 14.72
N ALA A 9 -53.84 -19.51 14.98
CA ALA A 9 -53.66 -20.90 15.38
C ALA A 9 -52.49 -21.01 16.38
N VAL A 10 -52.66 -20.40 17.55
CA VAL A 10 -51.62 -20.33 18.61
C VAL A 10 -51.28 -21.74 19.09
N GLY A 11 -50.00 -22.12 18.99
CA GLY A 11 -49.50 -23.45 19.36
C GLY A 11 -49.33 -24.42 18.19
N ASP A 12 -49.91 -24.13 17.03
CA ASP A 12 -49.88 -24.99 15.84
C ASP A 12 -49.02 -24.40 14.70
N THR A 13 -48.87 -25.19 13.64
CA THR A 13 -48.27 -24.76 12.37
C THR A 13 -49.37 -24.33 11.39
N VAL A 14 -49.28 -23.11 10.86
CA VAL A 14 -50.13 -22.64 9.75
C VAL A 14 -49.43 -22.92 8.43
N THR A 15 -50.14 -23.53 7.48
CA THR A 15 -49.66 -23.73 6.10
C THR A 15 -50.48 -22.89 5.13
N LEU A 16 -49.83 -22.00 4.40
CA LEU A 16 -50.42 -21.21 3.31
C LEU A 16 -49.90 -21.75 1.98
N THR A 17 -50.79 -22.10 1.06
CA THR A 17 -50.41 -22.56 -0.29
C THR A 17 -51.20 -21.83 -1.36
N SER A 18 -50.52 -21.31 -2.38
CA SER A 18 -51.13 -20.59 -3.49
C SER A 18 -50.48 -20.95 -4.82
N ALA A 19 -51.29 -21.21 -5.84
CA ALA A 19 -50.81 -21.39 -7.22
C ALA A 19 -50.37 -20.07 -7.88
N GLY A 20 -50.58 -18.92 -7.23
CA GLY A 20 -50.14 -17.60 -7.68
C GLY A 20 -49.38 -16.88 -6.56
N ASN A 21 -49.91 -15.75 -6.11
CA ASN A 21 -49.37 -14.93 -5.03
C ASN A 21 -49.97 -15.30 -3.66
N ILE A 22 -49.21 -15.12 -2.58
CA ILE A 22 -49.74 -14.91 -1.22
C ILE A 22 -49.53 -13.43 -0.90
N GLU A 23 -50.61 -12.70 -0.64
CA GLU A 23 -50.59 -11.25 -0.50
C GLU A 23 -50.96 -10.88 0.94
N GLY A 24 -50.12 -10.05 1.56
CA GLY A 24 -50.49 -9.35 2.79
C GLY A 24 -51.29 -8.09 2.49
N ASP A 25 -51.62 -7.34 3.53
CA ASP A 25 -52.33 -6.07 3.41
C ASP A 25 -51.37 -4.87 3.60
N ALA A 26 -51.61 -3.81 2.83
CA ALA A 26 -50.87 -2.56 2.96
C ALA A 26 -51.21 -1.84 4.27
N ALA A 27 -52.45 -1.97 4.76
CA ALA A 27 -52.82 -1.42 6.06
C ALA A 27 -52.08 -2.12 7.20
N ASP A 28 -51.95 -3.45 7.14
CA ASP A 28 -51.19 -4.22 8.13
C ASP A 28 -49.70 -3.88 8.11
N THR A 29 -49.12 -3.71 6.92
CA THR A 29 -47.73 -3.27 6.75
C THR A 29 -47.52 -1.88 7.35
N ALA A 30 -48.44 -0.94 7.10
CA ALA A 30 -48.39 0.40 7.68
C ALA A 30 -48.57 0.37 9.21
N ALA A 31 -49.48 -0.46 9.71
CA ALA A 31 -49.74 -0.64 11.14
C ALA A 31 -48.51 -1.25 11.85
N TYR A 32 -47.84 -2.22 11.22
CA TYR A 32 -46.55 -2.75 11.69
C TYR A 32 -45.53 -1.62 11.81
N ILE A 33 -45.28 -0.86 10.74
CA ILE A 33 -44.32 0.25 10.72
C ILE A 33 -44.65 1.33 11.76
N ALA A 34 -45.94 1.58 12.02
CA ALA A 34 -46.40 2.51 13.04
C ALA A 34 -46.21 2.00 14.48
N GLY A 35 -45.73 0.77 14.68
CA GLY A 35 -45.54 0.16 16.00
C GLY A 35 -46.81 -0.43 16.61
N ALA A 36 -47.88 -0.60 15.82
CA ALA A 36 -49.14 -1.19 16.23
C ALA A 36 -49.53 -2.34 15.28
N PRO A 37 -48.73 -3.41 15.21
CA PRO A 37 -48.87 -4.44 14.19
C PRO A 37 -50.22 -5.16 14.27
N THR A 38 -50.82 -5.42 13.11
CA THR A 38 -51.99 -6.28 12.91
C THR A 38 -51.57 -7.49 12.07
N PRO A 39 -51.14 -8.60 12.69
CA PRO A 39 -50.61 -9.73 11.93
C PRO A 39 -51.67 -10.42 11.06
N ASN A 40 -51.33 -10.74 9.81
CA ASN A 40 -52.12 -11.62 8.95
C ASN A 40 -52.17 -13.05 9.50
N VAL A 41 -51.10 -13.49 10.18
CA VAL A 41 -50.96 -14.84 10.75
C VAL A 41 -50.40 -14.77 12.17
N VAL A 42 -51.05 -15.44 13.11
CA VAL A 42 -50.57 -15.64 14.49
C VAL A 42 -50.53 -17.14 14.78
N ALA A 43 -49.33 -17.72 14.90
CA ALA A 43 -49.14 -19.17 15.05
C ALA A 43 -47.80 -19.49 15.75
N ASN A 44 -47.54 -20.76 16.08
CA ASN A 44 -46.18 -21.14 16.50
C ASN A 44 -45.22 -21.19 15.30
N ALA A 45 -45.69 -21.77 14.19
CA ALA A 45 -44.91 -21.89 12.96
C ALA A 45 -45.74 -21.47 11.73
N LEU A 46 -45.08 -20.93 10.71
CA LEU A 46 -45.65 -20.67 9.39
C LEU A 46 -44.86 -21.40 8.31
N VAL A 47 -45.59 -22.07 7.41
CA VAL A 47 -45.09 -22.61 6.15
C VAL A 47 -45.87 -21.96 5.00
N ALA A 48 -45.23 -21.06 4.25
CA ALA A 48 -45.87 -20.37 3.12
C ALA A 48 -45.27 -20.83 1.79
N VAL A 49 -46.10 -21.30 0.85
CA VAL A 49 -45.69 -21.72 -0.49
C VAL A 49 -46.52 -21.03 -1.56
N ALA A 50 -45.87 -20.28 -2.43
CA ALA A 50 -46.51 -19.56 -3.53
C ALA A 50 -45.80 -19.83 -4.86
N ALA A 51 -46.47 -19.64 -5.99
CA ALA A 51 -45.78 -19.71 -7.29
C ALA A 51 -44.98 -18.43 -7.56
N ASN A 52 -45.60 -17.27 -7.41
CA ASN A 52 -45.14 -16.00 -7.99
C ASN A 52 -44.60 -14.99 -6.97
N GLY A 53 -44.97 -15.11 -5.69
CA GLY A 53 -44.48 -14.22 -4.64
C GLY A 53 -45.24 -14.35 -3.32
N ILE A 54 -44.59 -13.94 -2.23
CA ILE A 54 -45.14 -13.91 -0.87
C ILE A 54 -44.93 -12.51 -0.31
N GLY A 55 -45.99 -11.71 -0.15
CA GLY A 55 -45.89 -10.33 0.35
C GLY A 55 -45.14 -9.33 -0.56
N ALA A 56 -44.81 -9.71 -1.79
CA ALA A 56 -44.02 -8.89 -2.71
C ALA A 56 -44.50 -9.02 -4.17
N THR A 57 -45.79 -8.76 -4.42
CA THR A 57 -46.49 -9.28 -5.59
C THR A 57 -47.08 -8.23 -6.54
N SER A 58 -47.19 -6.95 -6.13
CA SER A 58 -47.59 -5.84 -7.03
C SER A 58 -47.25 -4.43 -6.53
N SER A 59 -47.09 -4.22 -5.21
CA SER A 59 -46.61 -2.96 -4.62
C SER A 59 -45.51 -3.20 -3.57
N SER A 60 -44.72 -2.17 -3.26
CA SER A 60 -43.68 -2.23 -2.21
C SER A 60 -44.25 -2.37 -0.80
N ASP A 61 -45.56 -2.20 -0.64
CA ASP A 61 -46.18 -1.91 0.65
C ASP A 61 -47.04 -3.06 1.18
N GLN A 62 -47.07 -4.23 0.53
CA GLN A 62 -47.92 -5.36 0.91
C GLN A 62 -47.12 -6.52 1.52
N ALA A 63 -46.33 -6.26 2.56
CA ALA A 63 -45.62 -7.33 3.27
C ALA A 63 -46.60 -8.32 3.92
N LEU A 64 -46.22 -9.59 4.02
CA LEU A 64 -46.95 -10.54 4.86
C LEU A 64 -46.55 -10.28 6.32
N VAL A 65 -47.47 -9.73 7.11
CA VAL A 65 -47.24 -9.45 8.54
C VAL A 65 -47.61 -10.69 9.36
N THR A 66 -46.70 -11.14 10.22
CA THR A 66 -46.85 -12.38 10.98
C THR A 66 -46.49 -12.20 12.45
N GLN A 67 -46.92 -13.13 13.29
CA GLN A 67 -46.44 -13.31 14.65
C GLN A 67 -46.21 -14.81 14.84
N VAL A 68 -45.00 -15.27 14.50
CA VAL A 68 -44.59 -16.68 14.56
C VAL A 68 -43.20 -16.84 15.16
N THR A 69 -42.96 -17.99 15.78
CA THR A 69 -41.64 -18.38 16.26
C THR A 69 -40.82 -18.97 15.12
N ASP A 70 -41.41 -19.92 14.37
CA ASP A 70 -40.73 -20.64 13.28
C ASP A 70 -41.26 -20.21 11.91
N LEU A 71 -40.35 -19.87 11.00
CA LEU A 71 -40.68 -19.39 9.66
C LEU A 71 -40.08 -20.27 8.56
N SER A 72 -40.95 -20.68 7.61
CA SER A 72 -40.60 -21.30 6.35
C SER A 72 -41.40 -20.66 5.21
N ALA A 73 -40.73 -20.25 4.13
CA ALA A 73 -41.40 -19.60 3.00
C ALA A 73 -40.73 -19.92 1.66
N ARG A 74 -41.50 -20.23 0.61
CA ARG A 74 -40.94 -20.63 -0.68
C ARG A 74 -41.74 -20.11 -1.86
N THR A 75 -41.04 -19.59 -2.86
CA THR A 75 -41.59 -19.38 -4.21
C THR A 75 -41.12 -20.47 -5.17
N THR A 76 -41.99 -20.94 -6.06
CA THR A 76 -41.61 -21.97 -7.05
C THR A 76 -41.17 -21.39 -8.39
N SER A 77 -41.44 -20.11 -8.65
CA SER A 77 -41.12 -19.42 -9.91
C SER A 77 -40.18 -18.22 -9.73
N ASN A 78 -39.24 -18.29 -8.76
CA ASN A 78 -38.27 -17.24 -8.44
C ASN A 78 -38.92 -15.87 -8.11
N GLY A 79 -40.09 -15.92 -7.46
CA GLY A 79 -40.80 -14.74 -6.97
C GLY A 79 -40.18 -14.12 -5.73
N SER A 80 -40.41 -12.84 -5.51
CA SER A 80 -39.94 -12.13 -4.31
C SER A 80 -40.73 -12.52 -3.05
N ILE A 81 -40.07 -12.46 -1.91
CA ILE A 81 -40.63 -12.73 -0.58
C ILE A 81 -40.40 -11.51 0.31
N ARG A 82 -41.45 -11.02 0.97
CA ARG A 82 -41.38 -9.95 1.97
C ARG A 82 -42.26 -10.29 3.17
N ILE A 83 -41.63 -10.46 4.33
CA ILE A 83 -42.30 -10.90 5.57
C ILE A 83 -41.86 -10.03 6.74
N TYR A 84 -42.83 -9.52 7.50
CA TYR A 84 -42.63 -8.71 8.70
C TYR A 84 -43.15 -9.47 9.91
N ASN A 85 -42.26 -9.95 10.77
CA ASN A 85 -42.61 -10.77 11.92
C ASN A 85 -42.57 -9.98 13.24
N VAL A 86 -43.59 -10.18 14.06
CA VAL A 86 -43.65 -9.70 15.44
C VAL A 86 -43.04 -10.76 16.36
N GLY A 87 -42.01 -10.38 17.11
CA GLY A 87 -41.28 -11.25 18.03
C GLY A 87 -39.97 -11.78 17.44
N ALA A 88 -39.31 -12.68 18.17
CA ALA A 88 -38.14 -13.37 17.68
C ALA A 88 -38.52 -14.34 16.56
N THR A 89 -37.67 -14.47 15.55
CA THR A 89 -37.92 -15.29 14.36
C THR A 89 -36.84 -16.34 14.21
N ASN A 90 -37.25 -17.59 14.15
CA ASN A 90 -36.40 -18.73 13.94
C ASN A 90 -36.60 -19.27 12.52
N LEU A 91 -35.51 -19.35 11.76
CA LEU A 91 -35.48 -19.90 10.41
C LEU A 91 -35.15 -21.38 10.51
N SER A 92 -36.18 -22.21 10.61
CA SER A 92 -36.07 -23.66 10.90
C SER A 92 -36.31 -24.56 9.69
N GLY A 93 -36.89 -24.01 8.61
CA GLY A 93 -37.23 -24.74 7.39
C GLY A 93 -38.34 -25.78 7.54
N GLY A 94 -39.09 -25.98 6.47
CA GLY A 94 -40.11 -27.04 6.42
C GLY A 94 -39.43 -28.40 6.27
N ALA A 95 -39.98 -29.45 6.88
CA ALA A 95 -39.47 -30.81 6.74
C ALA A 95 -39.28 -31.19 5.25
N GLY A 96 -38.04 -31.50 4.85
CA GLY A 96 -37.69 -31.93 3.49
C GLY A 96 -37.31 -30.83 2.49
N ALA A 97 -37.26 -29.56 2.88
CA ALA A 97 -36.77 -28.47 2.02
C ALA A 97 -35.29 -28.12 2.29
N PRO A 98 -34.46 -27.87 1.25
CA PRO A 98 -33.05 -27.50 1.42
C PRO A 98 -32.83 -26.09 1.98
N TYR A 99 -33.87 -25.25 1.96
CA TYR A 99 -33.84 -23.86 2.42
C TYR A 99 -35.03 -23.60 3.35
N ALA A 100 -34.82 -22.79 4.39
CA ALA A 100 -35.89 -22.26 5.23
C ALA A 100 -36.71 -21.21 4.50
N VAL A 101 -36.04 -20.31 3.78
CA VAL A 101 -36.71 -19.34 2.92
C VAL A 101 -36.07 -19.34 1.55
N ASP A 102 -36.85 -19.62 0.50
CA ASP A 102 -36.37 -19.75 -0.88
C ASP A 102 -37.15 -18.83 -1.82
N ALA A 103 -36.55 -17.69 -2.15
CA ALA A 103 -37.04 -16.76 -3.19
C ALA A 103 -36.42 -17.04 -4.57
N GLY A 104 -35.58 -18.08 -4.69
CA GLY A 104 -34.80 -18.33 -5.90
C GLY A 104 -33.90 -17.15 -6.24
N THR A 105 -34.06 -16.59 -7.45
CA THR A 105 -33.36 -15.37 -7.88
C THR A 105 -34.11 -14.08 -7.53
N GLY A 106 -35.29 -14.17 -6.91
CA GLY A 106 -36.08 -13.01 -6.48
C GLY A 106 -35.49 -12.31 -5.26
N SER A 107 -36.09 -11.19 -4.86
CA SER A 107 -35.67 -10.46 -3.65
C SER A 107 -36.31 -11.05 -2.40
N LEU A 108 -35.54 -11.17 -1.32
CA LEU A 108 -36.00 -11.58 0.00
C LEU A 108 -35.82 -10.42 0.99
N THR A 109 -36.91 -9.98 1.60
CA THR A 109 -36.91 -8.99 2.68
C THR A 109 -37.55 -9.58 3.94
N LEU A 110 -36.78 -9.68 5.02
CA LEU A 110 -37.25 -10.15 6.31
C LEU A 110 -37.07 -9.05 7.36
N VAL A 111 -38.15 -8.70 8.06
CA VAL A 111 -38.12 -7.74 9.16
C VAL A 111 -38.66 -8.42 10.41
N SER A 112 -38.02 -8.21 11.56
CA SER A 112 -38.39 -8.87 12.83
C SER A 112 -38.32 -7.88 14.00
N THR A 113 -39.32 -7.86 14.89
CA THR A 113 -39.23 -7.06 16.13
C THR A 113 -38.40 -7.72 17.24
N GLY A 114 -37.97 -8.96 17.06
CA GLY A 114 -37.02 -9.67 17.92
C GLY A 114 -35.80 -10.18 17.16
N ALA A 115 -34.97 -11.00 17.83
CA ALA A 115 -33.79 -11.60 17.22
C ALA A 115 -34.17 -12.52 16.06
N MET A 116 -33.30 -12.59 15.05
CA MET A 116 -33.44 -13.50 13.93
C MET A 116 -32.33 -14.55 14.01
N THR A 117 -32.69 -15.83 14.08
CA THR A 117 -31.74 -16.93 14.23
C THR A 117 -32.00 -18.03 13.20
N GLN A 118 -30.93 -18.63 12.69
CA GLN A 118 -31.04 -19.91 11.98
C GLN A 118 -31.06 -21.06 12.98
N ALA A 119 -32.16 -21.79 13.03
CA ALA A 119 -32.47 -22.76 14.08
C ALA A 119 -31.38 -23.82 14.26
N MET A 120 -30.93 -24.40 13.15
CA MET A 120 -29.99 -25.52 13.12
C MET A 120 -29.23 -25.60 11.79
N ALA A 121 -28.06 -26.25 11.82
CA ALA A 121 -27.27 -26.57 10.63
C ALA A 121 -28.09 -27.45 9.65
N GLY A 122 -28.20 -27.03 8.39
CA GLY A 122 -28.80 -27.80 7.31
C GLY A 122 -30.29 -27.55 7.03
N ALA A 123 -31.05 -26.95 7.95
CA ALA A 123 -32.48 -26.65 7.75
C ALA A 123 -32.80 -25.15 7.68
N GLY A 124 -31.86 -24.28 8.06
CA GLY A 124 -32.06 -22.83 8.19
C GLY A 124 -31.63 -21.94 7.00
N ALA A 125 -31.17 -22.51 5.88
CA ALA A 125 -30.52 -21.74 4.81
C ALA A 125 -31.52 -20.81 4.09
N LEU A 126 -31.07 -19.63 3.69
CA LEU A 126 -31.83 -18.68 2.90
C LEU A 126 -31.34 -18.69 1.45
N ARG A 127 -32.24 -18.58 0.46
CA ARG A 127 -31.88 -18.39 -0.95
C ARG A 127 -32.59 -17.19 -1.56
N ALA A 128 -31.83 -16.28 -2.18
CA ALA A 128 -32.34 -15.07 -2.80
C ALA A 128 -31.37 -14.52 -3.87
N GLY A 129 -31.87 -13.73 -4.82
CA GLY A 129 -31.01 -12.82 -5.58
C GLY A 129 -30.46 -11.73 -4.65
N SER A 130 -31.36 -10.96 -4.03
CA SER A 130 -31.01 -9.89 -3.08
C SER A 130 -31.64 -10.19 -1.72
N LEU A 131 -30.82 -10.21 -0.66
CA LEU A 131 -31.26 -10.45 0.71
C LEU A 131 -31.21 -9.17 1.54
N THR A 132 -32.35 -8.76 2.09
CA THR A 132 -32.46 -7.68 3.09
C THR A 132 -32.99 -8.26 4.40
N VAL A 133 -32.23 -8.12 5.48
CA VAL A 133 -32.62 -8.57 6.83
C VAL A 133 -32.55 -7.41 7.81
N VAL A 134 -33.63 -7.21 8.55
CA VAL A 134 -33.76 -6.09 9.49
C VAL A 134 -34.33 -6.57 10.81
N THR A 135 -33.69 -6.20 11.92
CA THR A 135 -34.31 -6.28 13.25
C THR A 135 -34.69 -4.89 13.73
N VAL A 136 -35.82 -4.77 14.43
CA VAL A 136 -36.32 -3.51 15.00
C VAL A 136 -36.65 -3.71 16.46
N ASN A 137 -35.66 -3.51 17.33
CA ASN A 137 -35.79 -3.71 18.77
C ASN A 137 -34.92 -2.71 19.54
N SER A 138 -35.28 -2.42 20.79
CA SER A 138 -34.51 -1.55 21.69
C SER A 138 -34.05 -2.36 22.91
N PRO A 139 -32.75 -2.39 23.24
CA PRO A 139 -31.66 -1.60 22.65
C PRO A 139 -31.11 -2.12 21.32
N GLY A 140 -31.55 -3.30 20.87
CA GLY A 140 -31.15 -3.97 19.63
C GLY A 140 -31.43 -5.47 19.70
N ALA A 141 -31.51 -6.13 18.54
CA ALA A 141 -31.68 -7.57 18.47
C ALA A 141 -30.75 -8.17 17.41
N ASN A 142 -30.18 -9.32 17.73
CA ASN A 142 -29.16 -9.96 16.88
C ASN A 142 -29.77 -10.54 15.60
N ILE A 143 -28.95 -10.56 14.56
CA ILE A 143 -29.17 -11.31 13.32
C ILE A 143 -28.09 -12.39 13.26
N ASP A 144 -28.46 -13.64 13.49
CA ASP A 144 -27.54 -14.78 13.49
C ASP A 144 -27.90 -15.77 12.37
N LEU A 145 -27.28 -15.57 11.22
CA LEU A 145 -27.52 -16.26 9.96
C LEU A 145 -26.25 -16.99 9.47
N GLN A 146 -25.50 -17.58 10.41
CA GLN A 146 -24.21 -18.23 10.12
C GLN A 146 -24.19 -19.75 10.36
N ASN A 147 -25.23 -20.32 10.99
CA ASN A 147 -25.30 -21.74 11.36
C ASN A 147 -25.33 -22.67 10.13
N THR A 148 -25.70 -22.14 8.96
CA THR A 148 -25.58 -22.82 7.67
C THR A 148 -25.21 -21.80 6.57
N GLN A 149 -24.90 -22.29 5.37
CA GLN A 149 -24.55 -21.40 4.26
C GLN A 149 -25.81 -20.94 3.53
N ASN A 150 -26.02 -19.64 3.48
CA ASN A 150 -27.06 -19.02 2.66
C ASN A 150 -26.62 -18.97 1.18
N ASP A 151 -27.56 -18.72 0.29
CA ASP A 151 -27.34 -18.58 -1.14
C ASP A 151 -27.94 -17.24 -1.60
N ALA A 152 -27.21 -16.16 -1.33
CA ALA A 152 -27.56 -14.83 -1.80
C ALA A 152 -26.48 -14.26 -2.71
N THR A 153 -26.90 -13.50 -3.74
CA THR A 153 -25.98 -12.75 -4.60
C THR A 153 -25.66 -11.37 -4.02
N SER A 154 -26.55 -10.79 -3.21
CA SER A 154 -26.28 -9.57 -2.44
C SER A 154 -26.90 -9.58 -1.05
N LEU A 155 -26.30 -8.82 -0.13
CA LEU A 155 -26.72 -8.68 1.26
C LEU A 155 -26.92 -7.21 1.67
N ARG A 156 -28.00 -6.97 2.40
CA ARG A 156 -28.24 -5.80 3.26
C ARG A 156 -28.68 -6.27 4.64
N ALA A 157 -28.00 -5.83 5.70
CA ALA A 157 -28.30 -6.26 7.06
C ALA A 157 -28.30 -5.09 8.04
N PHE A 158 -29.40 -4.90 8.77
CA PHE A 158 -29.55 -3.76 9.68
C PHE A 158 -30.16 -4.16 11.02
N THR A 159 -29.58 -3.68 12.11
CA THR A 159 -30.23 -3.69 13.42
C THR A 159 -30.65 -2.28 13.75
N CYS A 160 -31.95 -2.08 13.92
CA CYS A 160 -32.59 -0.78 14.06
C CYS A 160 -33.33 -0.68 15.40
N LEU A 161 -33.61 0.54 15.86
CA LEU A 161 -34.35 0.74 17.12
C LEU A 161 -35.79 0.26 16.97
N ALA A 162 -36.47 0.09 18.10
CA ALA A 162 -37.89 -0.27 18.11
C ALA A 162 -38.74 0.72 17.30
N LEU A 163 -39.81 0.20 16.72
CA LEU A 163 -40.84 1.00 16.04
C LEU A 163 -41.60 1.87 17.06
N PRO A 164 -42.13 3.04 16.67
CA PRO A 164 -42.21 3.57 15.30
C PRO A 164 -40.91 4.23 14.79
N GLY A 165 -39.88 4.37 15.63
CA GLY A 165 -38.60 5.00 15.24
C GLY A 165 -37.89 4.26 14.12
N GLY A 166 -37.72 2.93 14.26
CA GLY A 166 -37.21 2.06 13.20
C GLY A 166 -35.77 2.35 12.79
N CYS A 167 -35.47 2.21 11.49
CA CYS A 167 -34.14 2.42 10.95
C CYS A 167 -33.87 3.89 10.65
N PRO A 168 -32.60 4.34 10.71
CA PRO A 168 -32.26 5.69 10.31
C PRO A 168 -32.52 5.89 8.79
N PRO A 169 -32.85 7.13 8.35
CA PRO A 169 -33.08 7.43 6.93
C PRO A 169 -31.93 7.03 6.01
N SER A 170 -30.70 7.04 6.53
CA SER A 170 -29.49 6.66 5.81
C SER A 170 -29.41 5.17 5.44
N ALA A 171 -30.28 4.30 5.99
CA ALA A 171 -30.30 2.87 5.67
C ALA A 171 -30.73 2.56 4.23
N LEU A 172 -31.36 3.53 3.53
CA LEU A 172 -31.80 3.41 2.13
C LEU A 172 -32.62 2.13 1.86
N LEU A 173 -33.46 1.75 2.83
CA LEU A 173 -34.33 0.58 2.76
C LEU A 173 -35.50 0.82 1.81
N SER A 174 -35.82 -0.20 1.01
CA SER A 174 -37.03 -0.25 0.19
C SER A 174 -37.76 -1.58 0.41
N PRO A 175 -38.96 -1.57 1.02
CA PRO A 175 -39.65 -0.42 1.62
C PRO A 175 -38.96 0.11 2.90
N LYS A 176 -39.27 1.35 3.27
CA LYS A 176 -38.75 2.03 4.45
C LYS A 176 -39.29 1.41 5.75
N ILE A 177 -38.46 1.33 6.79
CA ILE A 177 -38.82 0.80 8.11
C ILE A 177 -38.72 1.89 9.17
N GLY A 178 -39.85 2.34 9.71
CA GLY A 178 -39.96 3.41 10.70
C GLY A 178 -40.50 4.73 10.15
N ASN A 179 -40.48 5.79 10.97
CA ASN A 179 -41.06 7.09 10.66
C ASN A 179 -40.03 8.22 10.43
N ASP A 180 -38.75 7.89 10.22
CA ASP A 180 -37.61 8.82 10.13
C ASP A 180 -37.27 9.63 11.39
N SER A 181 -37.90 9.35 12.54
CA SER A 181 -37.52 10.03 13.78
C SER A 181 -36.19 9.55 14.37
N ASN A 182 -35.70 8.38 13.97
CA ASN A 182 -34.45 7.81 14.47
C ASN A 182 -33.23 8.21 13.61
N THR A 183 -32.11 8.52 14.25
CA THR A 183 -30.85 8.92 13.58
C THR A 183 -29.74 7.87 13.69
N GLY A 184 -29.91 6.82 14.50
CA GLY A 184 -28.88 5.81 14.77
C GLY A 184 -29.32 4.37 14.53
N PHE A 185 -28.36 3.46 14.40
CA PHE A 185 -28.64 2.01 14.43
C PHE A 185 -28.81 1.52 15.88
N ALA A 186 -29.23 0.27 16.05
CA ALA A 186 -29.38 -0.39 17.35
C ALA A 186 -28.19 -1.30 17.68
N ASN A 187 -28.10 -1.75 18.93
CA ASN A 187 -27.01 -2.57 19.44
C ASN A 187 -27.33 -4.08 19.35
N GLY A 188 -27.38 -4.62 18.13
CA GLY A 188 -27.48 -6.06 17.89
C GLY A 188 -26.36 -6.56 17.00
N SER A 189 -25.74 -7.70 17.32
CA SER A 189 -24.70 -8.27 16.45
C SER A 189 -25.30 -8.83 15.18
N ILE A 190 -24.51 -8.82 14.10
CA ILE A 190 -24.91 -9.39 12.81
C ILE A 190 -23.83 -10.41 12.41
N ASN A 191 -24.22 -11.66 12.25
CA ASN A 191 -23.38 -12.72 11.73
C ASN A 191 -24.04 -13.37 10.51
N TYR A 192 -23.32 -13.50 9.41
CA TYR A 192 -23.88 -14.03 8.17
C TYR A 192 -22.91 -14.91 7.38
N ARG A 193 -23.36 -16.08 6.93
CA ARG A 193 -22.57 -17.00 6.12
C ARG A 193 -23.21 -17.27 4.74
N ASN A 194 -22.43 -17.20 3.66
CA ASN A 194 -22.86 -17.48 2.29
C ASN A 194 -22.10 -18.67 1.66
N MET A 195 -22.76 -19.39 0.77
CA MET A 195 -22.25 -20.52 -0.01
C MET A 195 -21.51 -20.07 -1.26
N GLY A 196 -22.00 -19.01 -1.91
CA GLY A 196 -21.45 -18.48 -3.16
C GLY A 196 -20.73 -17.15 -2.97
N GLY A 197 -20.32 -16.56 -4.08
CA GLY A 197 -19.85 -15.17 -4.06
C GLY A 197 -20.99 -14.20 -3.75
N ILE A 198 -20.68 -13.08 -3.11
CA ILE A 198 -21.70 -12.13 -2.63
C ILE A 198 -21.23 -10.69 -2.73
N ASP A 199 -22.19 -9.80 -2.98
CA ASP A 199 -22.04 -8.36 -2.88
C ASP A 199 -22.64 -7.81 -1.57
N LEU A 200 -21.84 -7.11 -0.76
CA LEU A 200 -22.34 -6.38 0.40
C LEU A 200 -22.70 -4.95 0.01
N SER A 201 -24.00 -4.68 -0.01
CA SER A 201 -24.54 -3.40 -0.43
C SER A 201 -25.03 -2.52 0.74
N GLY A 202 -25.11 -3.05 1.97
CA GLY A 202 -25.44 -2.23 3.14
C GLY A 202 -25.31 -2.97 4.48
N VAL A 203 -24.75 -2.28 5.48
CA VAL A 203 -24.72 -2.75 6.87
C VAL A 203 -24.90 -1.60 7.84
N GLY A 204 -25.70 -1.83 8.89
CA GLY A 204 -25.88 -0.87 9.97
C GLY A 204 -26.19 -1.52 11.31
N THR A 205 -25.28 -1.35 12.26
CA THR A 205 -25.42 -1.78 13.66
C THR A 205 -24.53 -0.93 14.57
N LEU A 206 -24.82 -0.88 15.87
CA LEU A 206 -23.90 -0.35 16.90
C LEU A 206 -23.03 -1.45 17.53
N ASN A 207 -23.16 -2.70 17.09
CA ASN A 207 -22.39 -3.85 17.54
C ASN A 207 -21.48 -4.37 16.39
N ASN A 208 -20.87 -5.53 16.56
CA ASN A 208 -20.01 -6.15 15.56
C ASN A 208 -20.81 -6.74 14.39
N PHE A 209 -20.23 -6.61 13.20
CA PHE A 209 -20.68 -7.29 12.00
C PHE A 209 -19.59 -8.27 11.54
N TYR A 210 -20.00 -9.52 11.35
CA TYR A 210 -19.15 -10.59 10.83
C TYR A 210 -19.83 -11.26 9.64
N THR A 211 -19.08 -11.51 8.58
CA THR A 211 -19.57 -12.26 7.43
C THR A 211 -18.52 -13.16 6.81
N PHE A 212 -18.95 -14.34 6.34
CA PHE A 212 -18.14 -15.27 5.57
C PHE A 212 -18.82 -15.64 4.25
N SER A 213 -18.07 -15.63 3.15
CA SER A 213 -18.47 -16.22 1.87
C SER A 213 -17.56 -17.40 1.50
N ALA A 214 -18.13 -18.53 1.10
CA ALA A 214 -17.33 -19.63 0.51
C ALA A 214 -16.90 -19.35 -0.94
N GLY A 215 -17.37 -18.24 -1.54
CA GLY A 215 -16.92 -17.73 -2.83
C GLY A 215 -16.12 -16.43 -2.71
N SER A 216 -16.17 -15.60 -3.74
CA SER A 216 -15.56 -14.25 -3.72
C SER A 216 -16.52 -13.19 -3.19
N TYR A 217 -15.99 -12.16 -2.55
CA TYR A 217 -16.74 -11.08 -1.94
C TYR A 217 -16.52 -9.77 -2.70
N THR A 218 -17.57 -9.01 -2.94
CA THR A 218 -17.47 -7.61 -3.40
C THR A 218 -18.10 -6.71 -2.35
N LEU A 219 -17.44 -5.60 -2.01
CA LEU A 219 -17.96 -4.61 -1.08
C LEU A 219 -18.34 -3.34 -1.85
N THR A 220 -19.65 -3.05 -1.97
CA THR A 220 -20.19 -1.80 -2.54
C THR A 220 -21.08 -1.01 -1.57
N ALA A 221 -20.91 -1.20 -0.25
CA ALA A 221 -21.94 -0.87 0.72
C ALA A 221 -22.26 0.63 0.93
N ASN A 222 -23.56 0.93 1.07
CA ASN A 222 -24.07 2.20 1.59
C ASN A 222 -25.44 2.00 2.30
N PRO A 223 -25.58 2.31 3.61
CA PRO A 223 -24.53 2.75 4.52
C PRO A 223 -23.65 1.58 4.95
N PHE A 224 -22.52 1.90 5.60
CA PHE A 224 -21.55 0.91 6.07
C PHE A 224 -21.08 1.28 7.49
N ALA A 225 -21.81 0.80 8.51
CA ALA A 225 -21.59 1.17 9.90
C ALA A 225 -21.74 -0.02 10.87
N ALA A 226 -20.74 -0.23 11.71
CA ALA A 226 -20.73 -1.22 12.79
C ALA A 226 -19.65 -0.88 13.83
N GLN A 227 -19.73 -1.44 15.03
CA GLN A 227 -18.65 -1.30 16.03
C GLN A 227 -17.32 -1.78 15.46
N SER A 228 -17.22 -3.03 15.03
CA SER A 228 -16.12 -3.54 14.22
C SER A 228 -16.69 -4.39 13.08
N ILE A 229 -15.99 -4.43 11.95
CA ILE A 229 -16.41 -5.15 10.75
C ILE A 229 -15.34 -6.17 10.39
N THR A 230 -15.75 -7.42 10.20
CA THR A 230 -14.91 -8.46 9.62
C THR A 230 -15.62 -9.07 8.41
N ILE A 231 -15.00 -8.92 7.25
CA ILE A 231 -15.45 -9.52 5.99
C ILE A 231 -14.46 -10.62 5.62
N GLU A 232 -14.98 -11.84 5.51
CA GLU A 232 -14.20 -13.02 5.23
C GLU A 232 -14.69 -13.72 3.95
N ALA A 233 -13.76 -14.19 3.14
CA ALA A 233 -14.07 -14.93 1.91
C ALA A 233 -13.07 -16.06 1.71
N ALA A 234 -13.52 -17.23 1.25
CA ALA A 234 -12.63 -18.29 0.80
C ALA A 234 -11.99 -17.96 -0.57
N GLY A 235 -12.67 -17.14 -1.38
CA GLY A 235 -12.16 -16.59 -2.63
C GLY A 235 -11.50 -15.22 -2.47
N ASN A 236 -11.59 -14.40 -3.51
CA ASN A 236 -11.06 -13.04 -3.51
C ASN A 236 -12.00 -12.07 -2.78
N ILE A 237 -11.47 -10.99 -2.25
CA ILE A 237 -12.24 -9.83 -1.81
C ILE A 237 -11.91 -8.65 -2.73
N THR A 238 -12.94 -8.06 -3.33
CA THR A 238 -12.85 -6.82 -4.10
C THR A 238 -13.52 -5.70 -3.34
N ILE A 239 -12.80 -4.61 -3.09
CA ILE A 239 -13.33 -3.43 -2.41
C ILE A 239 -13.66 -2.39 -3.48
N ASP A 240 -14.96 -2.23 -3.78
CA ASP A 240 -15.49 -1.35 -4.83
C ASP A 240 -16.55 -0.41 -4.22
N LEU A 241 -16.11 0.67 -3.58
CA LEU A 241 -17.00 1.49 -2.76
C LEU A 241 -18.00 2.29 -3.60
N ALA A 242 -19.27 2.28 -3.18
CA ALA A 242 -20.32 3.13 -3.76
C ALA A 242 -20.30 4.59 -3.28
N GLN A 243 -19.51 4.90 -2.24
CA GLN A 243 -19.28 6.25 -1.71
C GLN A 243 -17.98 6.30 -0.91
N ASN A 244 -17.45 7.48 -0.64
CA ASN A 244 -16.26 7.62 0.21
C ASN A 244 -16.54 7.08 1.62
N LEU A 245 -15.64 6.22 2.13
CA LEU A 245 -15.76 5.63 3.45
C LEU A 245 -14.88 6.39 4.45
N PHE A 246 -15.49 7.12 5.39
CA PHE A 246 -14.76 7.95 6.36
C PHE A 246 -14.63 7.32 7.75
N LYS A 247 -15.47 6.34 8.07
CA LYS A 247 -15.47 5.60 9.33
C LYS A 247 -16.45 4.44 9.22
N ILE A 248 -16.26 3.43 10.05
CA ILE A 248 -17.27 2.41 10.35
C ILE A 248 -17.98 2.72 11.69
N THR A 249 -17.30 3.46 12.59
CA THR A 249 -17.83 3.89 13.89
C THR A 249 -17.05 5.11 14.40
N ASP A 250 -17.63 5.83 15.37
CA ASP A 250 -17.00 7.00 15.99
C ASP A 250 -15.83 6.65 16.92
N ASN A 251 -15.76 5.42 17.41
CA ASN A 251 -14.64 4.99 18.25
C ASN A 251 -13.43 4.58 17.37
N PRO A 252 -12.34 5.35 17.38
CA PRO A 252 -11.20 5.11 16.49
C PRO A 252 -10.43 3.82 16.79
N SER A 253 -10.62 3.22 17.97
CA SER A 253 -9.92 2.00 18.37
C SER A 253 -10.48 0.72 17.74
N ASN A 254 -11.59 0.82 17.01
CA ASN A 254 -12.20 -0.31 16.32
C ASN A 254 -11.63 -0.52 14.91
N SER A 255 -11.93 -1.68 14.32
CA SER A 255 -11.27 -2.15 13.10
C SER A 255 -12.23 -2.56 11.98
N LEU A 256 -11.79 -2.29 10.76
CA LEU A 256 -12.30 -2.86 9.52
C LEU A 256 -11.31 -3.90 9.01
N ASN A 257 -11.72 -5.16 8.97
CA ASN A 257 -10.87 -6.30 8.65
C ASN A 257 -11.39 -7.03 7.41
N PHE A 258 -10.49 -7.31 6.48
CA PHE A 258 -10.74 -8.12 5.29
C PHE A 258 -9.81 -9.34 5.33
N ILE A 259 -10.39 -10.53 5.20
CA ILE A 259 -9.68 -11.81 5.31
C ILE A 259 -10.03 -12.68 4.10
N ALA A 260 -9.12 -12.78 3.13
CA ALA A 260 -9.34 -13.50 1.88
C ALA A 260 -8.51 -14.80 1.80
N GLY A 261 -9.16 -15.92 1.49
CA GLY A 261 -8.51 -17.17 1.08
C GLY A 261 -7.88 -17.09 -0.32
N GLY A 262 -8.31 -16.13 -1.13
CA GLY A 262 -7.66 -15.69 -2.37
C GLY A 262 -6.87 -14.40 -2.17
N ASN A 263 -7.13 -13.42 -3.03
CA ASN A 263 -6.49 -12.09 -3.03
C ASN A 263 -7.42 -11.02 -2.45
N VAL A 264 -6.84 -9.93 -1.95
CA VAL A 264 -7.57 -8.68 -1.66
C VAL A 264 -7.21 -7.64 -2.72
N TYR A 265 -8.22 -7.13 -3.42
CA TYR A 265 -8.09 -6.08 -4.43
C TYR A 265 -8.81 -4.81 -3.96
N TYR A 266 -8.04 -3.75 -3.72
CA TYR A 266 -8.56 -2.39 -3.59
C TYR A 266 -8.36 -1.68 -4.93
N ALA A 267 -9.38 -1.81 -5.79
CA ALA A 267 -9.32 -1.52 -7.23
C ALA A 267 -10.01 -0.16 -7.56
N PRO A 268 -9.85 0.38 -8.78
CA PRO A 268 -10.24 1.76 -9.08
C PRO A 268 -11.77 1.94 -9.15
N THR A 269 -12.26 2.84 -8.31
CA THR A 269 -13.63 3.37 -8.32
C THR A 269 -13.60 4.88 -8.14
N SER A 270 -14.73 5.55 -8.34
CA SER A 270 -14.91 6.98 -8.07
C SER A 270 -14.63 7.39 -6.62
N PHE A 271 -14.57 6.43 -5.70
CA PHE A 271 -14.58 6.66 -4.26
C PHE A 271 -13.46 5.94 -3.54
N THR A 272 -13.09 6.47 -2.39
CA THR A 272 -11.93 6.02 -1.63
C THR A 272 -12.25 5.78 -0.16
N ILE A 273 -11.42 4.98 0.51
CA ILE A 273 -11.37 4.93 1.97
C ILE A 273 -10.65 6.21 2.42
N GLY A 274 -11.43 7.14 2.98
CA GLY A 274 -11.01 8.49 3.29
C GLY A 274 -10.66 9.32 2.06
N THR A 275 -10.47 10.62 2.26
CA THR A 275 -10.04 11.59 1.25
C THR A 275 -8.99 12.52 1.89
N PRO A 276 -8.29 13.36 1.11
CA PRO A 276 -7.40 14.37 1.69
C PRO A 276 -8.12 15.31 2.67
N ALA A 277 -9.39 15.63 2.42
CA ALA A 277 -10.18 16.55 3.24
C ALA A 277 -10.80 15.87 4.48
N GLN A 278 -11.22 14.61 4.35
CA GLN A 278 -11.85 13.84 5.41
C GLN A 278 -11.27 12.43 5.45
N LYS A 279 -10.45 12.16 6.46
CA LYS A 279 -9.68 10.92 6.61
C LYS A 279 -10.50 9.79 7.26
N PHE A 280 -10.17 8.54 6.92
CA PHE A 280 -10.75 7.36 7.54
C PHE A 280 -10.27 7.20 8.99
N ASN A 281 -11.18 7.06 9.96
CA ASN A 281 -10.85 7.18 11.39
C ASN A 281 -10.92 5.87 12.19
N ASN A 282 -10.72 4.71 11.56
CA ASN A 282 -10.65 3.40 12.23
C ASN A 282 -9.43 2.61 11.74
N PHE A 283 -9.03 1.54 12.43
CA PHE A 283 -7.98 0.64 11.93
C PHE A 283 -8.44 -0.08 10.66
N LEU A 284 -7.50 -0.32 9.74
CA LEU A 284 -7.76 -1.05 8.50
C LEU A 284 -6.75 -2.20 8.34
N ASN A 285 -7.25 -3.42 8.20
CA ASN A 285 -6.43 -4.62 8.02
C ASN A 285 -6.87 -5.39 6.78
N LEU A 286 -5.93 -5.62 5.86
CA LEU A 286 -6.11 -6.45 4.67
C LEU A 286 -5.23 -7.69 4.79
N THR A 287 -5.85 -8.86 4.90
CA THR A 287 -5.17 -10.15 5.05
C THR A 287 -5.57 -11.08 3.92
N ALA A 288 -4.59 -11.68 3.25
CA ALA A 288 -4.78 -12.62 2.15
C ALA A 288 -3.86 -13.84 2.27
N VAL A 289 -4.36 -15.02 1.90
CA VAL A 289 -3.50 -16.17 1.55
C VAL A 289 -2.74 -15.86 0.26
N GLY A 290 -3.39 -15.21 -0.70
CA GLY A 290 -2.78 -14.73 -1.93
C GLY A 290 -2.12 -13.37 -1.77
N ASN A 291 -2.42 -12.45 -2.68
CA ASN A 291 -1.85 -11.11 -2.77
C ASN A 291 -2.77 -10.06 -2.16
N VAL A 292 -2.18 -8.93 -1.76
CA VAL A 292 -2.89 -7.69 -1.46
C VAL A 292 -2.45 -6.63 -2.47
N THR A 293 -3.40 -6.07 -3.21
CA THR A 293 -3.13 -5.10 -4.28
C THR A 293 -3.93 -3.82 -4.04
N LEU A 294 -3.22 -2.68 -3.97
CA LEU A 294 -3.80 -1.34 -3.83
C LEU A 294 -3.58 -0.55 -5.13
N GLU A 295 -4.68 -0.26 -5.81
CA GLU A 295 -4.77 0.48 -7.07
C GLU A 295 -5.75 1.67 -6.96
N ASN A 296 -5.82 2.27 -5.77
CA ASN A 296 -6.57 3.49 -5.52
C ASN A 296 -5.97 4.23 -4.31
N SER A 297 -6.35 5.50 -4.11
CA SER A 297 -5.87 6.28 -2.97
C SER A 297 -6.55 5.88 -1.66
N LEU A 298 -5.83 5.97 -0.56
CA LEU A 298 -6.27 5.61 0.79
C LEU A 298 -5.78 6.69 1.76
N TYR A 299 -6.69 7.32 2.50
CA TYR A 299 -6.36 8.38 3.45
C TYR A 299 -6.91 8.06 4.84
N MET A 300 -6.04 7.63 5.74
CA MET A 300 -6.36 7.31 7.12
C MET A 300 -5.94 8.45 8.05
N ASN A 301 -6.62 8.54 9.20
CA ASN A 301 -6.37 9.56 10.20
C ASN A 301 -5.12 9.23 11.03
N THR A 302 -5.24 8.83 12.29
CA THR A 302 -4.08 8.47 13.14
C THR A 302 -3.99 6.97 13.42
N GLN A 303 -4.81 6.17 12.73
CA GLN A 303 -4.97 4.74 12.94
C GLN A 303 -4.02 3.93 12.06
N ASP A 304 -3.68 2.73 12.49
CA ASP A 304 -2.72 1.88 11.79
C ASP A 304 -3.33 1.16 10.58
N LEU A 305 -2.47 0.90 9.60
CA LEU A 305 -2.75 0.12 8.40
C LEU A 305 -1.95 -1.18 8.41
N GLY A 306 -2.65 -2.31 8.39
CA GLY A 306 -2.07 -3.64 8.24
C GLY A 306 -2.28 -4.22 6.84
N LEU A 307 -1.20 -4.60 6.16
CA LEU A 307 -1.24 -5.27 4.85
C LEU A 307 -0.47 -6.59 4.93
N ALA A 308 -1.17 -7.71 4.87
CA ALA A 308 -0.59 -9.02 5.09
C ALA A 308 -0.96 -9.98 3.96
N ALA A 309 0.01 -10.33 3.12
CA ALA A 309 -0.15 -11.28 2.03
C ALA A 309 0.55 -12.61 2.34
N GLY A 310 0.17 -13.72 1.71
CA GLY A 310 0.79 -15.02 1.95
C GLY A 310 0.51 -15.62 3.33
N GLN A 311 -0.53 -15.15 4.03
CA GLN A 311 -0.76 -15.50 5.43
C GLN A 311 -1.48 -16.83 5.58
N THR A 312 -1.11 -17.59 6.61
CA THR A 312 -1.94 -18.70 7.10
C THR A 312 -3.19 -18.12 7.74
N ILE A 313 -4.36 -18.59 7.31
CA ILE A 313 -5.65 -18.17 7.85
C ILE A 313 -6.23 -19.31 8.68
N ASN A 314 -6.50 -19.04 9.95
CA ASN A 314 -7.18 -19.96 10.85
C ASN A 314 -8.34 -19.23 11.53
N THR A 315 -9.53 -19.38 10.97
CA THR A 315 -10.78 -18.85 11.50
C THR A 315 -11.76 -19.99 11.73
N PRO A 316 -12.91 -19.77 12.38
CA PRO A 316 -13.95 -20.79 12.51
C PRO A 316 -14.49 -21.32 11.17
N PHE A 317 -14.32 -20.60 10.06
CA PHE A 317 -14.93 -20.94 8.76
C PHE A 317 -13.94 -21.33 7.66
N GLN A 318 -12.65 -21.02 7.83
CA GLN A 318 -11.60 -21.50 6.94
C GLN A 318 -10.29 -21.78 7.68
N ASN A 319 -9.62 -22.84 7.28
CA ASN A 319 -8.27 -23.20 7.73
C ASN A 319 -7.41 -23.42 6.49
N LEU A 320 -6.66 -22.39 6.12
CA LEU A 320 -5.90 -22.32 4.88
C LEU A 320 -4.42 -22.09 5.19
N ALA A 321 -3.56 -22.90 4.58
CA ALA A 321 -2.13 -22.68 4.63
C ALA A 321 -1.78 -21.39 3.87
N GLY A 322 -0.81 -20.63 4.39
CA GLY A 322 -0.31 -19.44 3.71
C GLY A 322 0.39 -19.77 2.40
N SER A 323 0.32 -18.84 1.45
CA SER A 323 1.06 -18.96 0.19
C SER A 323 2.50 -18.47 0.35
N PRO A 324 3.51 -19.22 -0.12
CA PRO A 324 4.89 -18.76 -0.12
C PRO A 324 5.17 -17.64 -1.13
N THR A 325 4.20 -17.32 -2.00
CA THR A 325 4.33 -16.29 -3.05
C THR A 325 3.47 -15.05 -2.82
N GLY A 326 2.60 -15.06 -1.81
CA GLY A 326 1.67 -13.96 -1.55
C GLY A 326 2.41 -12.65 -1.29
N SER A 327 2.11 -11.61 -2.06
CA SER A 327 2.86 -10.35 -2.09
C SER A 327 1.94 -9.13 -1.95
N VAL A 328 2.52 -8.00 -1.51
CA VAL A 328 1.81 -6.72 -1.41
C VAL A 328 2.28 -5.80 -2.53
N THR A 329 1.34 -5.25 -3.29
CA THR A 329 1.62 -4.33 -4.41
C THR A 329 0.81 -3.06 -4.27
N MET A 330 1.46 -1.92 -4.44
CA MET A 330 0.85 -0.59 -4.55
C MET A 330 1.27 0.03 -5.87
N GLN A 331 0.31 0.39 -6.72
CA GLN A 331 0.60 0.85 -8.08
C GLN A 331 -0.51 1.76 -8.64
N GLY A 332 -0.22 2.43 -9.77
CA GLY A 332 -1.18 3.31 -10.45
C GLY A 332 -1.06 4.80 -10.09
N ASN A 333 0.06 5.20 -9.46
CA ASN A 333 0.32 6.57 -9.04
C ASN A 333 -0.72 7.13 -8.06
N TYR A 334 -1.06 6.35 -7.04
CA TYR A 334 -1.99 6.77 -5.98
C TYR A 334 -1.28 7.14 -4.69
N ALA A 335 -2.01 7.80 -3.79
CA ALA A 335 -1.50 8.16 -2.46
C ALA A 335 -2.11 7.25 -1.38
N VAL A 336 -1.26 6.51 -0.68
CA VAL A 336 -1.59 5.76 0.52
C VAL A 336 -1.01 6.49 1.73
N ARG A 337 -1.86 7.06 2.58
CA ARG A 337 -1.44 7.93 3.68
C ARG A 337 -2.13 7.55 4.98
N THR A 338 -1.36 7.44 6.05
CA THR A 338 -1.86 7.36 7.42
C THR A 338 -1.03 8.25 8.35
N GLY A 339 -1.64 8.81 9.38
CA GLY A 339 -0.94 9.42 10.52
C GLY A 339 -0.46 8.39 11.55
N GLY A 340 -0.96 7.15 11.50
CA GLY A 340 -0.51 6.02 12.31
C GLY A 340 0.71 5.30 11.70
N SER A 341 0.88 4.04 12.08
CA SER A 341 1.92 3.15 11.55
C SER A 341 1.39 2.27 10.40
N VAL A 342 2.30 1.78 9.57
CA VAL A 342 2.01 0.81 8.50
C VAL A 342 2.84 -0.43 8.73
N THR A 343 2.22 -1.61 8.71
CA THR A 343 2.93 -2.89 8.76
C THR A 343 2.60 -3.70 7.52
N ILE A 344 3.64 -4.12 6.80
CA ILE A 344 3.55 -4.88 5.55
C ILE A 344 4.26 -6.22 5.73
N THR A 345 3.55 -7.31 5.47
CA THR A 345 4.08 -8.68 5.50
C THR A 345 3.72 -9.45 4.23
N GLY A 346 4.56 -10.41 3.87
CA GLY A 346 4.38 -11.28 2.70
C GLY A 346 5.70 -11.75 2.14
N LYS A 347 5.66 -12.35 0.94
CA LYS A 347 6.87 -12.71 0.21
C LYS A 347 7.55 -11.45 -0.32
N ASN A 348 6.93 -10.75 -1.24
CA ASN A 348 7.48 -9.51 -1.80
C ASN A 348 6.63 -8.30 -1.41
N PHE A 349 7.25 -7.11 -1.45
CA PHE A 349 6.53 -5.84 -1.42
C PHE A 349 6.99 -4.98 -2.59
N SER A 350 6.04 -4.36 -3.30
CA SER A 350 6.31 -3.52 -4.46
C SER A 350 5.55 -2.20 -4.35
N LEU A 351 6.27 -1.09 -4.32
CA LEU A 351 5.76 0.27 -4.51
C LEU A 351 6.17 0.74 -5.91
N LEU A 352 5.21 0.78 -6.83
CA LEU A 352 5.47 0.98 -8.25
C LEU A 352 4.86 2.29 -8.74
N GLY A 353 5.71 3.21 -9.16
CA GLY A 353 5.33 4.38 -9.94
C GLY A 353 5.06 3.99 -11.40
N GLY A 354 4.14 4.71 -12.04
CA GLY A 354 3.69 4.41 -13.38
C GLY A 354 2.17 4.36 -13.46
N ASP A 355 1.65 4.82 -14.58
CA ASP A 355 0.22 4.75 -14.88
C ASP A 355 -0.16 3.31 -15.26
N LEU A 356 -1.31 2.83 -14.77
CA LEU A 356 -1.91 1.60 -15.25
C LEU A 356 -2.57 1.95 -16.58
N THR A 357 -2.10 1.38 -17.69
CA THR A 357 -2.41 1.74 -19.08
C THR A 357 -3.89 1.59 -19.51
N THR A 358 -4.84 1.61 -18.60
CA THR A 358 -6.28 1.53 -18.89
C THR A 358 -6.90 2.92 -18.80
N ALA A 359 -7.28 3.46 -19.96
CA ALA A 359 -8.14 4.62 -20.05
C ALA A 359 -9.47 4.36 -19.29
N GLN A 360 -9.60 4.79 -18.04
CA GLN A 360 -10.86 4.82 -17.28
C GLN A 360 -10.87 5.99 -16.26
N PRO A 361 -12.05 6.52 -15.87
CA PRO A 361 -12.21 7.91 -15.48
C PRO A 361 -12.33 8.15 -13.96
N TYR A 362 -11.52 7.53 -13.09
CA TYR A 362 -11.76 7.64 -11.63
C TYR A 362 -10.53 7.79 -10.73
N ALA A 363 -10.73 8.59 -9.67
CA ALA A 363 -9.80 9.20 -8.71
C ALA A 363 -8.61 9.96 -9.34
N PRO A 364 -8.41 11.27 -9.07
CA PRO A 364 -7.26 11.98 -9.60
C PRO A 364 -5.97 11.33 -9.10
N MET A 365 -5.18 10.81 -10.03
CA MET A 365 -3.85 10.27 -9.75
C MET A 365 -3.01 11.34 -9.04
N SER A 366 -2.07 10.89 -8.21
CA SER A 366 -1.07 11.77 -7.64
C SER A 366 -0.14 12.28 -8.74
N LEU A 367 -0.01 13.61 -8.82
CA LEU A 367 0.94 14.27 -9.72
C LEU A 367 2.40 13.87 -9.43
N ASN A 368 2.69 13.40 -8.21
CA ASN A 368 4.03 13.02 -7.79
C ASN A 368 4.38 11.58 -8.20
N GLY A 369 3.38 10.73 -8.41
CA GLY A 369 3.52 9.29 -8.59
C GLY A 369 2.96 8.48 -7.42
N GLN A 370 3.43 7.24 -7.25
CA GLN A 370 2.98 6.34 -6.19
C GLN A 370 3.59 6.75 -4.83
N GLU A 371 2.75 6.92 -3.82
CA GLU A 371 3.17 7.36 -2.48
C GLU A 371 2.67 6.43 -1.38
N LEU A 372 3.55 6.12 -0.43
CA LEU A 372 3.24 5.52 0.87
C LEU A 372 3.76 6.45 1.96
N THR A 373 2.86 7.00 2.78
CA THR A 373 3.22 7.91 3.88
C THR A 373 2.61 7.45 5.20
N ALA A 374 3.43 7.41 6.25
CA ALA A 374 3.01 7.12 7.61
C ALA A 374 3.55 8.19 8.57
N GLY A 375 2.70 8.73 9.44
CA GLY A 375 3.13 9.60 10.54
C GLY A 375 3.93 8.84 11.61
N GLY A 376 3.60 7.56 11.81
CA GLY A 376 4.30 6.64 12.71
C GLY A 376 5.41 5.85 12.02
N THR A 377 5.48 4.56 12.33
CA THR A 377 6.53 3.67 11.79
C THR A 377 6.03 2.93 10.56
N ILE A 378 6.88 2.80 9.53
CA ILE A 378 6.69 1.86 8.43
C ILE A 378 7.54 0.62 8.69
N ASN A 379 6.90 -0.53 8.86
CA ASN A 379 7.56 -1.82 9.01
C ASN A 379 7.38 -2.65 7.74
N LEU A 380 8.48 -2.91 7.03
CA LEU A 380 8.54 -3.80 5.87
C LEU A 380 9.14 -5.12 6.33
N LEU A 381 8.27 -6.09 6.68
CA LEU A 381 8.64 -7.37 7.28
C LEU A 381 8.43 -8.52 6.28
N ASN A 382 8.80 -8.26 5.02
CA ASN A 382 8.70 -9.20 3.92
C ASN A 382 9.87 -10.19 3.93
N SER A 383 9.67 -11.40 3.41
CA SER A 383 10.69 -12.47 3.41
C SER A 383 11.47 -12.61 2.09
N GLY A 384 11.07 -11.86 1.06
CA GLY A 384 11.65 -11.83 -0.27
C GLY A 384 12.09 -10.42 -0.63
N ILE A 385 11.81 -10.00 -1.86
CA ILE A 385 12.31 -8.75 -2.42
C ILE A 385 11.38 -7.59 -2.06
N ILE A 386 11.96 -6.49 -1.61
CA ILE A 386 11.29 -5.19 -1.50
C ILE A 386 11.72 -4.32 -2.68
N THR A 387 10.76 -3.85 -3.46
CA THR A 387 10.98 -3.01 -4.63
C THR A 387 10.29 -1.66 -4.47
N VAL A 388 11.06 -0.58 -4.57
CA VAL A 388 10.58 0.80 -4.69
C VAL A 388 11.06 1.31 -6.04
N GLN A 389 10.15 1.35 -7.01
CA GLN A 389 10.52 1.62 -8.39
C GLN A 389 9.65 2.71 -8.99
N ALA A 390 10.27 3.76 -9.49
CA ALA A 390 9.58 4.80 -10.24
C ALA A 390 9.36 4.37 -11.70
N GLY A 391 8.33 4.93 -12.32
CA GLY A 391 7.93 4.67 -13.70
C GLY A 391 8.45 5.71 -14.69
N THR A 392 7.83 5.77 -15.86
CA THR A 392 8.11 6.82 -16.84
C THR A 392 7.20 8.01 -16.57
N ALA A 393 7.79 9.21 -16.47
CA ALA A 393 7.03 10.44 -16.31
C ALA A 393 6.11 10.68 -17.53
N THR A 394 4.87 11.08 -17.26
CA THR A 394 3.86 11.42 -18.27
C THR A 394 3.31 12.82 -18.00
N ALA A 395 2.45 13.33 -18.89
CA ALA A 395 1.77 14.60 -18.67
C ALA A 395 0.85 14.60 -17.43
N ASN A 396 0.39 13.43 -17.00
CA ASN A 396 -0.58 13.28 -15.91
C ASN A 396 0.11 13.09 -14.55
N SER A 397 1.30 12.51 -14.53
CA SER A 397 2.03 12.21 -13.30
C SER A 397 3.52 12.12 -13.57
N ALA A 398 4.33 12.55 -12.60
CA ALA A 398 5.77 12.34 -12.63
C ALA A 398 6.18 10.87 -12.47
N SER A 399 5.25 9.99 -12.09
CA SER A 399 5.48 8.55 -11.91
C SER A 399 6.61 8.22 -10.93
N GLY A 400 6.87 9.06 -9.94
CA GLY A 400 7.80 8.74 -8.85
C GLY A 400 7.26 7.61 -7.95
N ALA A 401 8.12 7.10 -7.07
CA ALA A 401 7.77 6.11 -6.06
C ALA A 401 8.38 6.53 -4.72
N ARG A 402 7.55 6.86 -3.72
CA ARG A 402 8.02 7.47 -2.47
C ARG A 402 7.47 6.75 -1.24
N ILE A 403 8.37 6.32 -0.35
CA ILE A 403 8.06 5.90 1.01
C ILE A 403 8.49 7.01 1.97
N THR A 404 7.60 7.41 2.89
CA THR A 404 7.92 8.39 3.92
C THR A 404 7.33 7.97 5.27
N GLY A 405 8.19 7.67 6.24
CA GLY A 405 7.78 7.30 7.59
C GLY A 405 8.41 8.21 8.65
N GLY A 406 7.81 8.27 9.85
CA GLY A 406 8.48 8.82 11.03
C GLY A 406 9.70 7.96 11.41
N THR A 407 9.54 6.64 11.37
CA THR A 407 10.63 5.64 11.38
C THR A 407 10.40 4.66 10.24
N VAL A 408 11.47 4.11 9.66
CA VAL A 408 11.36 3.05 8.64
C VAL A 408 12.21 1.86 9.08
N ASN A 409 11.58 0.69 9.21
CA ASN A 409 12.25 -0.58 9.49
C ASN A 409 12.06 -1.52 8.31
N ILE A 410 13.16 -2.08 7.83
CA ILE A 410 13.21 -3.07 6.77
C ILE A 410 13.87 -4.32 7.35
N GLY A 411 13.11 -5.39 7.53
CA GLY A 411 13.54 -6.54 8.33
C GLY A 411 13.72 -6.19 9.82
N GLN A 412 14.37 -7.11 10.54
CA GLN A 412 14.63 -7.01 11.99
C GLN A 412 16.01 -7.57 12.32
N ALA A 413 16.64 -7.04 13.37
CA ALA A 413 17.94 -7.53 13.83
C ALA A 413 17.86 -9.03 14.20
N GLY A 414 18.75 -9.85 13.63
CA GLY A 414 18.76 -11.30 13.86
C GLY A 414 17.55 -12.06 13.28
N GLY A 415 16.74 -11.43 12.42
CA GLY A 415 15.55 -12.04 11.83
C GLY A 415 15.89 -13.07 10.74
N SER A 416 15.52 -14.33 10.96
CA SER A 416 15.73 -15.40 9.96
C SER A 416 14.89 -15.26 8.68
N ASN A 417 13.81 -14.49 8.76
CA ASN A 417 12.88 -14.20 7.65
C ASN A 417 13.04 -12.77 7.12
N ASN A 418 14.20 -12.14 7.30
CA ASN A 418 14.47 -10.82 6.74
C ASN A 418 14.32 -10.80 5.20
N PRO A 419 14.01 -9.64 4.61
CA PRO A 419 13.95 -9.47 3.16
C PRO A 419 15.26 -9.95 2.51
N THR A 420 15.17 -10.61 1.36
CA THR A 420 16.36 -11.10 0.63
C THR A 420 17.06 -9.97 -0.13
N GLN A 421 16.31 -8.96 -0.55
CA GLN A 421 16.87 -7.84 -1.28
C GLN A 421 16.00 -6.59 -1.15
N LEU A 422 16.64 -5.42 -1.12
CA LEU A 422 16.00 -4.12 -1.30
C LEU A 422 16.46 -3.49 -2.61
N VAL A 423 15.51 -3.15 -3.48
CA VAL A 423 15.74 -2.48 -4.76
C VAL A 423 15.06 -1.11 -4.74
N VAL A 424 15.85 -0.05 -4.89
CA VAL A 424 15.37 1.33 -5.06
C VAL A 424 15.82 1.83 -6.42
N GLN A 425 14.89 1.90 -7.37
CA GLN A 425 15.21 2.19 -8.76
C GLN A 425 14.40 3.37 -9.28
N ALA A 426 15.09 4.44 -9.65
CA ALA A 426 14.45 5.59 -10.26
C ALA A 426 13.99 5.30 -11.70
N GLY A 427 13.10 6.17 -12.18
CA GLY A 427 12.36 5.98 -13.42
C GLY A 427 13.02 6.59 -14.66
N THR A 428 12.18 7.03 -15.59
CA THR A 428 12.60 7.81 -16.77
C THR A 428 11.88 9.15 -16.76
N ASN A 429 12.62 10.25 -16.92
CA ASN A 429 12.06 11.59 -16.86
C ASN A 429 12.60 12.47 -17.99
N SER A 430 11.69 13.00 -18.80
CA SER A 430 11.99 14.00 -19.83
C SER A 430 11.10 15.25 -19.73
N ILE A 431 10.20 15.27 -18.75
CA ILE A 431 9.21 16.33 -18.58
C ILE A 431 9.68 17.31 -17.49
N GLY A 432 10.08 16.76 -16.34
CA GLY A 432 10.53 17.53 -15.18
C GLY A 432 9.52 18.57 -14.70
N TYR A 433 10.05 19.62 -14.07
CA TYR A 433 9.26 20.75 -13.60
C TYR A 433 10.04 22.05 -13.78
N SER A 434 9.41 23.03 -14.42
CA SER A 434 9.97 24.35 -14.67
C SER A 434 9.33 25.38 -13.76
N SER A 435 10.17 26.16 -13.07
CA SER A 435 9.72 27.24 -12.19
C SER A 435 10.71 28.40 -12.23
N ALA A 436 10.20 29.61 -12.07
CA ALA A 436 11.03 30.80 -11.85
C ALA A 436 11.52 30.90 -10.40
N ASP A 437 10.83 30.22 -9.47
CA ASP A 437 11.20 30.17 -8.07
C ASP A 437 12.11 28.96 -7.80
N PRO A 438 13.40 29.17 -7.44
CA PRO A 438 14.30 28.08 -7.11
C PRO A 438 13.86 27.29 -5.85
N ASN A 439 13.03 27.87 -4.99
CA ASN A 439 12.58 27.23 -3.75
C ASN A 439 11.20 26.54 -3.88
N ASP A 440 10.66 26.45 -5.09
CA ASP A 440 9.38 25.79 -5.32
C ASP A 440 9.44 24.29 -4.93
N PRO A 441 8.68 23.83 -3.93
CA PRO A 441 8.73 22.45 -3.45
C PRO A 441 8.29 21.44 -4.51
N LEU A 442 7.54 21.87 -5.53
CA LEU A 442 7.13 21.01 -6.65
C LEU A 442 8.33 20.55 -7.50
N ARG A 443 9.47 21.24 -7.45
CA ARG A 443 10.71 20.82 -8.12
C ARG A 443 11.20 19.45 -7.66
N GLU A 444 10.94 19.06 -6.41
CA GLU A 444 11.32 17.75 -5.86
C GLU A 444 10.21 16.71 -5.98
N LEU A 445 8.96 17.15 -5.82
CA LEU A 445 7.80 16.28 -5.82
C LEU A 445 7.40 15.80 -7.22
N ARG A 446 7.51 16.66 -8.25
CA ARG A 446 7.14 16.34 -9.64
C ARG A 446 8.29 15.75 -10.43
N GLN A 447 8.86 14.67 -9.90
CA GLN A 447 10.02 13.99 -10.47
C GLN A 447 9.84 12.47 -10.42
N ALA A 448 10.43 11.76 -11.39
CA ALA A 448 10.45 10.29 -11.47
C ALA A 448 11.51 9.68 -10.54
N ASN A 449 11.52 10.15 -9.29
CA ASN A 449 12.44 9.70 -8.25
C ASN A 449 11.87 8.48 -7.53
N ALA A 450 12.75 7.57 -7.11
CA ALA A 450 12.44 6.47 -6.21
C ALA A 450 13.13 6.72 -4.87
N THR A 451 12.36 6.95 -3.81
CA THR A 451 12.92 7.35 -2.50
C THR A 451 12.29 6.61 -1.34
N ILE A 452 13.12 6.31 -0.33
CA ILE A 452 12.68 5.91 1.00
C ILE A 452 13.23 6.94 1.98
N LYS A 453 12.32 7.64 2.67
CA LYS A 453 12.64 8.70 3.63
C LYS A 453 12.14 8.32 5.03
N SER A 454 13.01 8.49 6.02
CA SER A 454 12.65 8.45 7.44
C SER A 454 12.88 9.81 8.08
N GLY A 455 11.88 10.33 8.80
CA GLY A 455 12.03 11.54 9.63
C GLY A 455 12.91 11.31 10.88
N GLY A 456 13.07 10.05 11.29
CA GLY A 456 13.87 9.60 12.41
C GLY A 456 14.89 8.54 11.97
N GLY A 457 14.90 7.40 12.66
CA GLY A 457 15.80 6.29 12.35
C GLY A 457 15.36 5.49 11.13
N MET A 458 16.32 4.95 10.39
CA MET A 458 16.11 3.92 9.38
C MET A 458 16.97 2.72 9.74
N ASN A 459 16.33 1.56 9.93
CA ASN A 459 17.02 0.30 10.21
C ASN A 459 16.75 -0.68 9.07
N VAL A 460 17.80 -1.20 8.47
CA VAL A 460 17.72 -2.07 7.30
C VAL A 460 18.55 -3.32 7.57
N TYR A 461 17.87 -4.47 7.64
CA TYR A 461 18.44 -5.79 7.82
C TYR A 461 18.04 -6.65 6.62
N LEU A 462 19.02 -7.05 5.81
CA LEU A 462 18.77 -7.77 4.56
C LEU A 462 19.57 -9.05 4.54
N ARG A 463 18.95 -10.10 4.00
CA ARG A 463 19.69 -11.27 3.54
C ARG A 463 20.26 -10.97 2.15
N SER A 464 20.73 -11.99 1.44
CA SER A 464 21.15 -11.87 0.04
C SER A 464 20.15 -12.57 -0.89
N ASP A 465 20.13 -12.13 -2.15
CA ASP A 465 19.32 -12.77 -3.21
C ASP A 465 20.22 -13.06 -4.44
N PRO A 466 20.19 -14.28 -4.98
CA PRO A 466 20.93 -14.63 -6.19
C PRO A 466 20.34 -13.98 -7.45
N ASN A 467 19.08 -13.52 -7.40
CA ASN A 467 18.46 -12.88 -8.54
C ASN A 467 18.99 -11.46 -8.70
N VAL A 468 19.54 -11.21 -9.89
CA VAL A 468 20.00 -9.88 -10.30
C VAL A 468 18.85 -9.18 -11.03
N PRO A 469 18.37 -8.01 -10.55
CA PRO A 469 17.33 -7.26 -11.24
C PRO A 469 17.69 -6.92 -12.69
N ALA A 470 16.68 -6.78 -13.53
CA ALA A 470 16.88 -6.48 -14.94
C ALA A 470 17.70 -5.19 -15.15
N GLY A 471 18.71 -5.26 -16.02
CA GLY A 471 19.58 -4.13 -16.32
C GLY A 471 20.64 -3.84 -15.25
N VAL A 472 20.80 -4.70 -14.23
CA VAL A 472 21.92 -4.69 -13.30
C VAL A 472 22.92 -5.76 -13.74
N ALA A 473 24.21 -5.43 -13.72
CA ALA A 473 25.26 -6.40 -14.02
C ALA A 473 25.36 -7.43 -12.88
N ALA A 474 25.86 -8.64 -13.18
CA ALA A 474 26.20 -9.60 -12.14
C ALA A 474 27.22 -9.02 -11.16
N GLU A 475 27.17 -9.49 -9.91
CA GLU A 475 28.10 -9.07 -8.87
C GLU A 475 29.55 -9.41 -9.29
N PRO A 476 30.47 -8.43 -9.31
CA PRO A 476 31.79 -8.59 -9.93
C PRO A 476 32.71 -9.60 -9.23
N PHE A 477 32.42 -9.99 -7.99
CA PHE A 477 33.19 -10.95 -7.22
C PHE A 477 32.49 -12.32 -7.08
N GLY A 478 31.39 -12.52 -7.83
CA GLY A 478 30.62 -13.77 -7.85
C GLY A 478 29.70 -13.97 -6.65
N GLY A 479 29.45 -12.92 -5.86
CA GLY A 479 28.52 -12.93 -4.74
C GLY A 479 27.08 -12.59 -5.14
N GLU A 480 26.26 -12.30 -4.13
CA GLU A 480 24.85 -11.95 -4.26
C GLU A 480 24.60 -10.51 -3.81
N TYR A 481 23.52 -9.88 -4.32
CA TYR A 481 23.14 -8.53 -3.93
C TYR A 481 22.08 -8.54 -2.83
N SER A 482 22.29 -7.72 -1.80
CA SER A 482 21.31 -7.42 -0.75
C SER A 482 20.64 -6.08 -0.99
N LEU A 483 21.39 -5.05 -1.40
CA LEU A 483 20.86 -3.71 -1.63
C LEU A 483 21.28 -3.21 -3.00
N ILE A 484 20.32 -2.70 -3.77
CA ILE A 484 20.56 -2.06 -5.06
C ILE A 484 19.84 -0.71 -5.06
N ILE A 485 20.59 0.38 -5.27
CA ILE A 485 20.05 1.73 -5.47
C ILE A 485 20.53 2.26 -6.81
N ARG A 486 19.60 2.69 -7.65
CA ARG A 486 19.91 3.15 -9.01
C ARG A 486 19.27 4.48 -9.34
N GLY A 487 20.08 5.35 -9.93
CA GLY A 487 19.59 6.49 -10.67
C GLY A 487 18.89 6.05 -11.96
N GLY A 488 18.02 6.92 -12.47
CA GLY A 488 17.17 6.62 -13.62
C GLY A 488 17.74 7.18 -14.91
N SER A 489 16.86 7.44 -15.87
CA SER A 489 17.23 8.11 -17.12
C SER A 489 16.59 9.48 -17.17
N VAL A 490 17.39 10.53 -17.38
CA VAL A 490 16.89 11.89 -17.54
C VAL A 490 17.33 12.52 -18.86
N THR A 491 16.41 13.20 -19.51
CA THR A 491 16.70 14.05 -20.67
C THR A 491 16.11 15.42 -20.41
N ALA A 492 16.96 16.43 -20.22
CA ALA A 492 16.54 17.79 -19.96
C ALA A 492 16.75 18.65 -21.22
N ASN A 493 15.64 19.11 -21.78
CA ASN A 493 15.61 19.99 -22.94
C ASN A 493 14.57 21.09 -22.71
N ASN A 494 15.04 22.32 -22.60
CA ASN A 494 14.21 23.46 -22.29
C ASN A 494 14.52 24.64 -23.22
N SER A 495 13.52 25.02 -24.01
CA SER A 495 13.55 26.24 -24.83
C SER A 495 12.95 27.46 -24.11
N GLY A 496 12.47 27.30 -22.87
CA GLY A 496 11.86 28.35 -22.07
C GLY A 496 12.87 29.24 -21.31
N SER A 497 12.35 30.31 -20.72
CA SER A 497 13.13 31.28 -19.92
C SER A 497 13.39 30.84 -18.49
N ASN A 498 12.51 30.00 -17.92
CA ASN A 498 12.63 29.49 -16.56
C ASN A 498 13.51 28.24 -16.53
N THR A 499 14.23 27.99 -15.43
CA THR A 499 15.04 26.78 -15.29
C THR A 499 14.15 25.54 -15.23
N LEU A 500 14.41 24.56 -16.10
CA LEU A 500 13.80 23.24 -16.03
C LEU A 500 14.62 22.31 -15.13
N THR A 501 14.00 21.73 -14.10
CA THR A 501 14.61 20.66 -13.31
C THR A 501 14.05 19.32 -13.73
N VAL A 502 14.92 18.42 -14.19
CA VAL A 502 14.57 17.03 -14.52
C VAL A 502 15.41 16.10 -13.67
N THR A 503 14.78 15.38 -12.74
CA THR A 503 15.47 14.40 -11.90
C THR A 503 14.85 13.02 -11.96
N SER A 504 15.71 12.02 -11.77
CA SER A 504 15.34 10.62 -11.58
C SER A 504 16.35 9.97 -10.64
N LEU A 505 16.17 10.28 -9.35
CA LEU A 505 17.05 9.90 -8.26
C LEU A 505 16.61 8.61 -7.59
N GLY A 506 17.56 7.73 -7.29
CA GLY A 506 17.35 6.58 -6.41
C GLY A 506 17.93 6.90 -5.04
N ALA A 507 17.14 6.86 -3.97
CA ALA A 507 17.64 7.34 -2.68
C ALA A 507 17.10 6.66 -1.42
N LEU A 508 17.98 6.57 -0.41
CA LEU A 508 17.63 6.41 1.00
C LEU A 508 17.98 7.70 1.75
N GLN A 509 17.04 8.24 2.54
CA GLN A 509 17.24 9.42 3.37
C GLN A 509 16.76 9.16 4.80
N SER A 510 17.58 9.48 5.80
CA SER A 510 17.20 9.32 7.21
C SER A 510 17.94 10.30 8.12
N LYS A 511 17.53 10.38 9.39
CA LYS A 511 18.35 11.05 10.40
C LYS A 511 19.53 10.17 10.82
N ASN A 512 19.23 8.92 11.19
CA ASN A 512 20.23 7.89 11.46
C ASN A 512 19.96 6.68 10.57
N LEU A 513 21.01 6.09 10.00
CA LEU A 513 20.91 4.89 9.19
C LEU A 513 21.75 3.75 9.79
N MET A 514 21.10 2.62 10.03
CA MET A 514 21.75 1.32 10.23
C MET A 514 21.44 0.44 9.03
N LEU A 515 22.50 -0.01 8.34
CA LEU A 515 22.41 -0.95 7.22
C LEU A 515 23.27 -2.17 7.54
N ASP A 516 22.63 -3.32 7.61
CA ASP A 516 23.23 -4.61 7.94
C ASP A 516 22.75 -5.65 6.90
N THR A 517 23.68 -6.17 6.09
CA THR A 517 23.33 -6.97 4.91
C THR A 517 24.17 -8.24 4.78
N ASP A 518 23.54 -9.37 4.47
CA ASP A 518 24.26 -10.64 4.24
C ASP A 518 25.05 -10.71 2.92
N GLY A 519 24.90 -9.72 2.04
CA GLY A 519 25.52 -9.69 0.72
C GLY A 519 25.92 -8.28 0.29
N THR A 520 26.07 -8.08 -1.02
CA THR A 520 26.66 -6.87 -1.61
C THR A 520 25.67 -5.72 -1.71
N ILE A 521 26.16 -4.51 -1.45
CA ILE A 521 25.47 -3.24 -1.64
C ILE A 521 25.96 -2.59 -2.94
N LEU A 522 25.04 -2.23 -3.84
CA LEU A 522 25.31 -1.51 -5.08
C LEU A 522 24.60 -0.15 -5.07
N LEU A 523 25.35 0.92 -5.30
CA LEU A 523 24.84 2.23 -5.70
C LEU A 523 25.34 2.53 -7.11
N GLU A 524 24.42 2.75 -8.04
CA GLU A 524 24.75 3.00 -9.44
C GLU A 524 24.04 4.27 -9.94
N GLY A 525 24.81 5.28 -10.35
CA GLY A 525 24.28 6.46 -11.02
C GLY A 525 23.62 6.08 -12.35
N GLY A 526 22.60 6.85 -12.73
CA GLY A 526 21.82 6.61 -13.95
C GLY A 526 22.42 7.25 -15.20
N SER A 527 21.56 7.76 -16.08
CA SER A 527 21.97 8.49 -17.29
C SER A 527 21.38 9.89 -17.31
N ALA A 528 22.23 10.90 -17.46
CA ALA A 528 21.83 12.30 -17.53
C ALA A 528 22.20 12.94 -18.87
N THR A 529 21.19 13.28 -19.66
CA THR A 529 21.35 13.98 -20.94
C THR A 529 20.87 15.42 -20.83
N LEU A 530 21.77 16.37 -21.08
CA LEU A 530 21.48 17.81 -21.10
C LEU A 530 21.56 18.35 -22.53
N GLN A 531 20.47 18.92 -23.02
CA GLN A 531 20.34 19.42 -24.39
C GLN A 531 20.21 20.95 -24.50
N SER A 532 20.09 21.65 -23.37
CA SER A 532 19.82 23.09 -23.32
C SER A 532 20.51 23.78 -22.16
N THR A 533 20.78 25.08 -22.29
CA THR A 533 21.44 25.90 -21.26
C THR A 533 20.61 26.15 -20.01
N ASN A 534 19.28 26.22 -20.13
CA ASN A 534 18.36 26.57 -19.05
C ASN A 534 17.75 25.34 -18.38
N ALA A 535 18.55 24.32 -18.11
CA ALA A 535 18.06 23.09 -17.50
C ALA A 535 19.10 22.41 -16.59
N LEU A 536 18.58 21.57 -15.70
CA LEU A 536 19.33 20.66 -14.83
C LEU A 536 18.83 19.22 -15.08
N ALA A 537 19.78 18.31 -15.30
CA ALA A 537 19.57 16.89 -15.51
C ALA A 537 20.31 16.11 -14.40
N ASP A 538 19.55 15.42 -13.53
CA ASP A 538 20.13 14.65 -12.42
C ASP A 538 19.58 13.22 -12.31
N ALA A 539 20.46 12.24 -12.41
CA ALA A 539 20.16 10.81 -12.27
C ALA A 539 21.04 10.15 -11.20
N THR A 540 21.21 10.80 -10.05
CA THR A 540 22.08 10.31 -8.98
C THR A 540 21.45 9.18 -8.15
N ALA A 541 22.29 8.21 -7.74
CA ALA A 541 21.99 7.25 -6.67
C ALA A 541 22.65 7.69 -5.36
N VAL A 542 21.90 7.78 -4.27
CA VAL A 542 22.42 8.36 -3.02
C VAL A 542 21.86 7.71 -1.76
N ILE A 543 22.72 7.55 -0.77
CA ILE A 543 22.31 7.29 0.62
C ILE A 543 22.76 8.48 1.46
N LEU A 544 21.78 9.15 2.07
CA LEU A 544 21.96 10.34 2.91
C LEU A 544 21.49 10.04 4.34
N ALA A 545 22.35 10.33 5.32
CA ALA A 545 21.96 10.33 6.73
C ALA A 545 22.40 11.63 7.41
N GLU A 546 21.55 12.25 8.22
CA GLU A 546 21.87 13.52 8.87
C GLU A 546 23.03 13.37 9.87
N THR A 547 22.87 12.49 10.85
CA THR A 547 23.78 12.42 12.02
C THR A 547 24.75 11.27 11.93
N SER A 548 24.28 10.04 11.70
CA SER A 548 25.16 8.87 11.70
C SER A 548 24.71 7.81 10.69
N LYS A 549 25.70 7.12 10.15
CA LYS A 549 25.51 5.98 9.27
C LYS A 549 26.46 4.86 9.66
N LYS A 550 25.90 3.67 9.84
CA LYS A 550 26.66 2.44 9.95
C LYS A 550 26.26 1.51 8.80
N VAL A 551 27.26 1.05 8.06
CA VAL A 551 27.12 0.06 6.99
C VAL A 551 27.91 -1.17 7.38
N THR A 552 27.26 -2.31 7.42
CA THR A 552 27.87 -3.61 7.68
C THR A 552 27.42 -4.60 6.62
N THR A 553 28.37 -5.32 6.03
CA THR A 553 28.10 -6.42 5.09
C THR A 553 28.69 -7.72 5.64
N HIS A 554 28.03 -8.84 5.40
CA HIS A 554 28.47 -10.18 5.81
C HIS A 554 28.71 -11.11 4.62
N ASN A 555 29.26 -12.30 4.87
CA ASN A 555 29.40 -13.40 3.89
C ASN A 555 30.06 -12.98 2.57
N ASP A 556 31.23 -12.33 2.65
CA ASP A 556 31.96 -11.76 1.51
C ASP A 556 31.21 -10.63 0.75
N GLY A 557 30.13 -10.09 1.34
CA GLY A 557 29.39 -8.96 0.82
C GLY A 557 30.28 -7.72 0.63
N SER A 558 30.09 -7.03 -0.49
CA SER A 558 30.92 -5.89 -0.90
C SER A 558 30.14 -4.56 -0.89
N LEU A 559 30.83 -3.44 -0.98
CA LEU A 559 30.24 -2.11 -1.20
C LEU A 559 30.71 -1.55 -2.54
N ILE A 560 29.79 -1.37 -3.49
CA ILE A 560 30.10 -0.97 -4.86
C ILE A 560 29.37 0.34 -5.17
N LEU A 561 30.13 1.39 -5.45
CA LEU A 561 29.64 2.68 -5.93
C LEU A 561 30.14 2.89 -7.36
N LYS A 562 29.19 3.04 -8.28
CA LYS A 562 29.46 3.29 -9.70
C LYS A 562 28.79 4.59 -10.13
N GLY A 563 29.58 5.56 -10.58
CA GLY A 563 29.07 6.73 -11.26
C GLY A 563 28.31 6.32 -12.53
N GLY A 564 27.30 7.10 -12.87
CA GLY A 564 26.49 6.94 -14.07
C GLY A 564 27.08 7.64 -15.29
N THR A 565 26.24 7.84 -16.30
CA THR A 565 26.65 8.44 -17.58
C THR A 565 26.11 9.85 -17.71
N ALA A 566 26.92 10.76 -18.24
CA ALA A 566 26.48 12.11 -18.59
C ALA A 566 26.74 12.41 -20.07
N SER A 567 25.78 13.07 -20.71
CA SER A 567 25.88 13.54 -22.10
C SER A 567 25.40 14.97 -22.20
N VAL A 568 26.15 15.82 -22.90
CA VAL A 568 25.89 17.26 -22.99
C VAL A 568 25.99 17.69 -24.45
N SER A 569 24.88 18.19 -24.98
CA SER A 569 24.82 18.76 -26.34
C SER A 569 24.43 20.24 -26.34
N GLY A 570 23.97 20.76 -25.20
CA GLY A 570 23.75 22.18 -24.94
C GLY A 570 23.81 22.45 -23.43
N GLY A 571 24.28 23.63 -23.04
CA GLY A 571 24.41 24.01 -21.62
C GLY A 571 25.76 23.70 -20.98
N SER A 572 25.84 23.96 -19.68
CA SER A 572 27.04 23.71 -18.88
C SER A 572 27.11 22.24 -18.48
N PRO A 573 28.25 21.53 -18.68
CA PRO A 573 28.41 20.15 -18.23
C PRO A 573 28.13 19.93 -16.74
N LEU A 574 28.29 20.95 -15.91
CA LEU A 574 27.99 20.94 -14.46
C LEU A 574 26.52 20.63 -14.12
N ASN A 575 25.63 20.87 -15.08
CA ASN A 575 24.20 20.65 -14.94
C ASN A 575 23.77 19.25 -15.42
N ALA A 576 24.71 18.39 -15.85
CA ALA A 576 24.48 16.98 -16.16
C ALA A 576 25.15 16.11 -15.10
N ARG A 577 24.34 15.38 -14.32
CA ARG A 577 24.79 14.70 -13.10
C ARG A 577 24.26 13.28 -13.04
N ALA A 578 25.13 12.33 -12.76
CA ALA A 578 24.77 10.94 -12.55
C ALA A 578 25.80 10.31 -11.60
N MET A 579 25.68 10.59 -10.30
CA MET A 579 26.66 10.15 -9.30
C MET A 579 26.19 8.89 -8.57
N ALA A 580 27.12 8.21 -7.89
CA ALA A 580 26.82 7.29 -6.80
C ALA A 580 27.45 7.81 -5.51
N ARG A 581 26.65 7.98 -4.45
CA ARG A 581 27.11 8.71 -3.25
C ARG A 581 26.64 8.14 -1.92
N LEU A 582 27.56 8.12 -0.95
CA LEU A 582 27.29 7.99 0.48
C LEU A 582 27.64 9.29 1.18
N ASP A 583 26.72 9.87 1.97
CA ASP A 583 27.02 11.08 2.75
C ASP A 583 26.32 11.08 4.12
N PRO A 584 27.09 11.08 5.24
CA PRO A 584 26.56 11.43 6.56
C PRO A 584 27.50 12.30 7.42
N SER A 585 27.04 12.84 8.57
CA SER A 585 27.97 13.54 9.48
C SER A 585 29.05 12.60 10.06
N LEU A 586 28.67 11.40 10.49
CA LEU A 586 29.58 10.35 11.00
C LEU A 586 29.38 9.06 10.22
N LEU A 587 30.48 8.46 9.73
CA LEU A 587 30.44 7.25 8.90
C LEU A 587 31.31 6.12 9.45
N THR A 588 30.69 4.96 9.67
CA THR A 588 31.39 3.69 9.88
C THR A 588 30.98 2.67 8.82
N ILE A 589 31.97 2.09 8.15
CA ILE A 589 31.80 1.03 7.14
C ILE A 589 32.61 -0.19 7.59
N ASP A 590 31.94 -1.32 7.74
CA ASP A 590 32.52 -2.63 8.04
C ASP A 590 32.17 -3.57 6.88
N VAL A 591 33.15 -3.94 6.05
CA VAL A 591 32.92 -4.72 4.83
C VAL A 591 33.68 -6.04 4.84
N ASP A 592 32.96 -7.15 4.72
CA ASP A 592 33.52 -8.51 4.70
C ASP A 592 34.20 -8.83 3.36
N GLY A 593 33.69 -8.27 2.26
CA GLY A 593 34.24 -8.39 0.91
C GLY A 593 35.15 -7.22 0.51
N ALA A 594 34.80 -6.56 -0.59
CA ALA A 594 35.58 -5.47 -1.16
C ALA A 594 34.80 -4.15 -1.25
N ILE A 595 35.53 -3.05 -1.41
CA ILE A 595 34.98 -1.72 -1.71
C ILE A 595 35.40 -1.31 -3.11
N VAL A 596 34.45 -0.87 -3.95
CA VAL A 596 34.72 -0.36 -5.29
C VAL A 596 34.14 1.04 -5.42
N LEU A 597 35.00 2.02 -5.72
CA LEU A 597 34.61 3.36 -6.15
C LEU A 597 35.01 3.54 -7.61
N GLN A 598 34.02 3.53 -8.51
CA GLN A 598 34.25 3.67 -9.95
C GLN A 598 33.51 4.89 -10.49
N GLY A 599 34.24 5.88 -11.00
CA GLY A 599 33.63 6.99 -11.75
C GLY A 599 32.97 6.51 -13.05
N GLY A 600 31.95 7.24 -13.49
CA GLY A 600 31.24 6.97 -14.72
C GLY A 600 31.66 7.91 -15.86
N PRO A 601 31.35 7.57 -17.12
CA PRO A 601 31.81 8.34 -18.27
C PRO A 601 30.98 9.62 -18.50
N GLY A 602 31.64 10.66 -19.01
CA GLY A 602 30.97 11.90 -19.39
C GLY A 602 31.94 12.96 -19.92
N PRO A 603 31.44 14.06 -20.51
CA PRO A 603 32.28 15.17 -20.93
C PRO A 603 32.98 15.80 -19.72
N SER A 604 34.15 16.41 -19.94
CA SER A 604 34.88 17.12 -18.88
C SER A 604 33.97 18.16 -18.21
N GLY A 605 33.97 18.16 -16.88
CA GLY A 605 33.10 19.01 -16.05
C GLY A 605 31.74 18.41 -15.71
N SER A 606 31.30 17.31 -16.32
CA SER A 606 30.11 16.59 -15.83
C SER A 606 30.38 15.87 -14.50
N LEU A 607 29.33 15.70 -13.70
CA LEU A 607 29.43 15.07 -12.38
C LEU A 607 28.96 13.62 -12.43
N THR A 608 29.89 12.73 -12.73
CA THR A 608 29.68 11.28 -12.85
C THR A 608 30.52 10.50 -11.82
N ALA A 609 30.83 11.10 -10.68
CA ALA A 609 31.73 10.52 -9.68
C ALA A 609 31.09 9.40 -8.84
N ALA A 610 31.94 8.54 -8.26
CA ALA A 610 31.60 7.63 -7.17
C ALA A 610 32.23 8.14 -5.88
N ARG A 611 31.40 8.38 -4.85
CA ARG A 611 31.81 9.17 -3.68
C ARG A 611 31.38 8.61 -2.34
N ILE A 612 32.31 8.67 -1.39
CA ILE A 612 32.06 8.53 0.04
C ILE A 612 32.42 9.84 0.70
N ASP A 613 31.42 10.55 1.19
CA ASP A 613 31.57 11.82 1.86
C ASP A 613 31.14 11.68 3.31
N ALA A 614 31.74 12.45 4.22
CA ALA A 614 31.21 12.66 5.56
C ALA A 614 31.54 14.03 6.14
N GLY A 615 30.83 14.43 7.20
CA GLY A 615 31.09 15.66 7.93
C GLY A 615 32.39 15.60 8.74
N ASP A 616 32.39 14.80 9.81
CA ASP A 616 33.41 14.86 10.87
C ASP A 616 34.45 13.74 10.76
N GLU A 617 33.99 12.50 10.55
CA GLU A 617 34.85 11.31 10.61
C GLU A 617 34.38 10.20 9.65
N ILE A 618 35.35 9.54 9.00
CA ILE A 618 35.14 8.33 8.21
C ILE A 618 36.00 7.20 8.77
N LYS A 619 35.36 6.09 9.13
CA LYS A 619 36.01 4.83 9.51
C LYS A 619 35.61 3.73 8.53
N ILE A 620 36.60 3.12 7.87
CA ILE A 620 36.40 2.03 6.92
C ILE A 620 37.27 0.84 7.34
N ASN A 621 36.63 -0.29 7.60
CA ASN A 621 37.29 -1.55 7.89
C ASN A 621 36.96 -2.54 6.78
N VAL A 622 37.99 -3.06 6.11
CA VAL A 622 37.87 -4.04 5.05
C VAL A 622 38.47 -5.36 5.52
N PHE A 623 37.63 -6.38 5.67
CA PHE A 623 38.04 -7.70 6.16
C PHE A 623 38.40 -8.67 5.03
N GLY A 624 37.88 -8.43 3.82
CA GLY A 624 38.01 -9.34 2.68
C GLY A 624 39.44 -9.44 2.14
N ALA A 625 39.81 -10.66 1.70
CA ALA A 625 41.10 -10.91 1.07
C ALA A 625 41.23 -10.19 -0.29
N SER A 626 42.47 -10.09 -0.79
CA SER A 626 42.74 -9.53 -2.13
C SER A 626 42.07 -10.38 -3.22
N ARG A 627 41.29 -9.76 -4.11
CA ARG A 627 40.59 -10.41 -5.22
C ARG A 627 40.79 -9.61 -6.52
N PRO A 628 40.65 -10.23 -7.70
CA PRO A 628 40.72 -9.51 -8.96
C PRO A 628 39.43 -8.70 -9.21
N TYR A 629 39.59 -7.46 -9.69
CA TYR A 629 38.51 -6.62 -10.20
C TYR A 629 38.85 -6.15 -11.62
N THR A 630 37.96 -6.34 -12.58
CA THR A 630 38.18 -5.86 -13.95
C THR A 630 37.55 -4.48 -14.14
N ALA A 631 38.39 -3.47 -14.22
CA ALA A 631 38.00 -2.09 -14.47
C ALA A 631 37.48 -1.89 -15.91
N PRO A 632 36.73 -0.80 -16.16
CA PRO A 632 36.44 -0.34 -17.51
C PRO A 632 37.74 -0.23 -18.33
N GLY A 633 37.70 -0.68 -19.58
CA GLY A 633 38.90 -0.80 -20.42
C GLY A 633 39.64 -2.13 -20.32
N GLY A 634 39.23 -3.04 -19.43
CA GLY A 634 39.70 -4.43 -19.38
C GLY A 634 40.92 -4.67 -18.46
N THR A 635 41.41 -3.65 -17.77
CA THR A 635 42.50 -3.79 -16.79
C THR A 635 42.02 -4.55 -15.56
N THR A 636 42.73 -5.60 -15.17
CA THR A 636 42.47 -6.32 -13.91
C THR A 636 43.36 -5.79 -12.79
N LEU A 637 42.73 -5.31 -11.72
CA LEU A 637 43.36 -4.86 -10.49
C LEU A 637 43.25 -5.96 -9.43
N ASN A 638 44.20 -6.03 -8.50
CA ASN A 638 44.11 -6.93 -7.34
C ASN A 638 44.10 -6.11 -6.05
N GLY A 639 43.12 -6.34 -5.20
CA GLY A 639 42.98 -5.64 -3.92
C GLY A 639 41.66 -6.00 -3.23
N SER A 640 41.32 -5.25 -2.20
CA SER A 640 40.03 -5.27 -1.51
C SER A 640 39.42 -3.87 -1.36
N PHE A 641 40.17 -2.81 -1.69
CA PHE A 641 39.64 -1.46 -1.93
C PHE A 641 40.11 -0.98 -3.30
N PHE A 642 39.17 -0.76 -4.23
CA PHE A 642 39.42 -0.29 -5.58
C PHE A 642 38.94 1.14 -5.76
N MET A 643 39.81 1.99 -6.31
CA MET A 643 39.49 3.36 -6.69
C MET A 643 39.83 3.57 -8.16
N ILE A 644 38.82 3.75 -8.99
CA ILE A 644 38.91 3.78 -10.45
C ILE A 644 38.23 5.06 -10.94
N GLY A 645 38.98 5.95 -11.57
CA GLY A 645 38.39 7.20 -12.04
C GLY A 645 39.41 8.20 -12.56
N GLY A 646 38.95 9.43 -12.77
CA GLY A 646 39.76 10.54 -13.26
C GLY A 646 40.93 10.92 -12.34
N THR A 647 41.73 11.88 -12.79
CA THR A 647 42.93 12.36 -12.07
C THR A 647 42.63 12.95 -10.69
N GLY A 648 41.38 13.34 -10.42
CA GLY A 648 40.93 13.84 -9.12
C GLY A 648 40.58 12.76 -8.12
N SER A 649 40.80 11.48 -8.43
CA SER A 649 40.50 10.36 -7.54
C SER A 649 41.49 10.27 -6.38
N GLY A 650 41.00 10.14 -5.16
CA GLY A 650 41.81 10.08 -3.95
C GLY A 650 41.04 10.23 -2.64
N PHE A 651 41.80 10.35 -1.55
CA PHE A 651 41.32 10.68 -0.21
C PHE A 651 41.61 12.14 0.11
N TYR A 652 40.65 12.86 0.65
CA TYR A 652 40.77 14.30 0.91
C TYR A 652 40.18 14.70 2.26
N ASP A 653 40.76 15.71 2.90
CA ASP A 653 40.17 16.33 4.07
C ASP A 653 39.14 17.41 3.71
N ALA A 654 38.58 18.06 4.73
CA ALA A 654 37.65 19.18 4.62
C ALA A 654 38.17 20.38 3.81
N ASN A 655 39.49 20.53 3.71
CA ASN A 655 40.16 21.62 2.98
C ASN A 655 40.56 21.20 1.56
N ASN A 656 40.15 20.02 1.10
CA ASN A 656 40.59 19.39 -0.15
C ASN A 656 42.10 19.08 -0.18
N ALA A 657 42.76 18.98 0.98
CA ALA A 657 44.13 18.52 1.05
C ALA A 657 44.17 17.00 0.88
N PRO A 658 45.06 16.46 0.02
CA PRO A 658 45.17 15.02 -0.19
C PRO A 658 45.67 14.32 1.08
N LEU A 659 45.04 13.21 1.43
CA LEU A 659 45.42 12.34 2.55
C LEU A 659 46.02 11.03 2.02
N GLY A 660 47.00 10.46 2.74
CA GLY A 660 47.63 9.18 2.36
C GLY A 660 48.51 9.19 1.09
N GLY A 661 48.57 10.31 0.35
CA GLY A 661 49.37 10.42 -0.87
C GLY A 661 48.90 9.46 -1.97
N ASN A 662 49.79 8.58 -2.43
CA ASN A 662 49.44 7.50 -3.37
C ASN A 662 48.92 6.23 -2.68
N ALA A 663 48.90 6.21 -1.33
CA ALA A 663 48.38 5.13 -0.51
C ALA A 663 47.03 5.52 0.10
N PHE A 664 46.62 4.83 1.16
CA PHE A 664 45.39 5.11 1.92
C PHE A 664 45.74 5.74 3.28
N PRO A 665 44.82 6.53 3.88
CA PRO A 665 45.04 7.12 5.20
C PRO A 665 44.74 6.13 6.34
N GLU A 666 45.62 6.08 7.34
CA GLU A 666 45.50 5.24 8.55
C GLU A 666 45.19 6.06 9.82
N VAL A 667 44.99 7.37 9.67
CA VAL A 667 44.82 8.31 10.78
C VAL A 667 43.68 9.28 10.51
N PHE A 668 43.10 9.81 11.58
CA PHE A 668 42.06 10.83 11.55
C PHE A 668 42.37 11.97 10.54
N PRO A 669 41.39 12.46 9.75
CA PRO A 669 39.94 12.25 9.88
C PRO A 669 39.35 11.08 9.06
N ILE A 670 40.18 10.40 8.27
CA ILE A 670 39.78 9.21 7.48
C ILE A 670 40.69 8.05 7.88
N THR A 671 40.12 7.02 8.49
CA THR A 671 40.87 5.82 8.83
C THR A 671 40.39 4.65 7.97
N VAL A 672 41.30 4.08 7.19
CA VAL A 672 41.07 2.83 6.44
C VAL A 672 41.94 1.74 7.03
N THR A 673 41.32 0.61 7.41
CA THR A 673 42.03 -0.56 7.93
C THR A 673 41.74 -1.80 7.08
N PHE A 674 42.76 -2.66 6.97
CA PHE A 674 42.68 -3.93 6.24
C PHE A 674 43.03 -5.08 7.19
N SER A 675 42.16 -6.09 7.28
CA SER A 675 42.48 -7.35 7.98
C SER A 675 43.03 -8.43 7.03
N GLY A 676 42.72 -8.29 5.75
CA GLY A 676 43.29 -9.01 4.61
C GLY A 676 43.15 -8.14 3.37
N GLY A 677 43.96 -8.34 2.33
CA GLY A 677 43.87 -7.59 1.08
C GLY A 677 44.71 -6.29 1.01
N GLY A 678 44.23 -5.29 0.26
CA GLY A 678 44.99 -4.08 -0.02
C GLY A 678 44.29 -3.07 -0.93
N PHE A 679 44.92 -1.91 -1.12
CA PHE A 679 44.41 -0.79 -1.91
C PHE A 679 44.92 -0.83 -3.36
N ALA A 680 44.02 -0.66 -4.33
CA ALA A 680 44.34 -0.55 -5.74
C ALA A 680 43.71 0.71 -6.35
N LYS A 681 44.53 1.50 -7.05
CA LYS A 681 44.12 2.74 -7.72
C LYS A 681 44.40 2.66 -9.21
N GLN A 682 43.41 3.00 -10.03
CA GLN A 682 43.54 3.13 -11.48
C GLN A 682 43.04 4.50 -11.93
N ILE A 683 43.91 5.25 -12.60
CA ILE A 683 43.54 6.51 -13.23
C ILE A 683 43.06 6.24 -14.66
N ASP A 684 41.87 6.72 -14.96
CA ASP A 684 41.26 6.71 -16.28
C ASP A 684 40.60 8.08 -16.52
N SER A 685 41.18 8.88 -17.41
CA SER A 685 40.70 10.23 -17.71
C SER A 685 39.37 10.27 -18.47
N SER A 686 38.88 9.13 -18.95
CA SER A 686 37.56 9.03 -19.58
C SER A 686 36.42 8.91 -18.56
N LEU A 687 36.75 8.71 -17.28
CA LEU A 687 35.80 8.53 -16.18
C LEU A 687 35.79 9.74 -15.23
N GLY A 688 34.68 9.89 -14.52
CA GLY A 688 34.57 10.75 -13.35
C GLY A 688 35.49 10.30 -12.21
N ASP A 689 35.56 11.08 -11.13
CA ASP A 689 36.48 10.81 -10.02
C ASP A 689 35.91 9.74 -9.06
N GLY A 690 36.81 8.96 -8.43
CA GLY A 690 36.52 8.13 -7.26
C GLY A 690 37.04 8.81 -6.00
N VAL A 691 36.17 9.27 -5.10
CA VAL A 691 36.55 10.19 -4.03
C VAL A 691 36.09 9.69 -2.66
N VAL A 692 36.96 9.82 -1.66
CA VAL A 692 36.59 9.75 -0.25
C VAL A 692 36.97 11.06 0.42
N GLN A 693 36.02 11.75 1.05
CA GLN A 693 36.25 13.10 1.56
C GLN A 693 35.52 13.41 2.88
N THR A 694 36.19 14.12 3.80
CA THR A 694 35.55 14.71 5.00
C THR A 694 35.20 16.18 4.81
N GLY A 695 34.46 16.78 5.75
CA GLY A 695 34.11 18.19 5.77
C GLY A 695 32.84 18.58 5.01
N LEU A 696 32.09 17.62 4.49
CA LEU A 696 30.78 17.86 3.89
C LEU A 696 29.71 17.71 4.97
N SER A 697 29.38 18.81 5.66
CA SER A 697 28.47 18.83 6.81
C SER A 697 27.05 19.31 6.49
N ALA A 698 26.61 19.23 5.24
CA ALA A 698 25.31 19.75 4.83
C ALA A 698 24.25 18.64 4.74
N PHE A 699 23.37 18.58 5.74
CA PHE A 699 22.08 17.90 5.60
C PHE A 699 21.01 18.90 5.15
N ASN A 700 20.16 18.50 4.20
CA ASN A 700 18.98 19.25 3.82
C ASN A 700 17.78 18.30 3.76
N GLU A 701 16.63 18.74 4.29
CA GLU A 701 15.39 17.96 4.19
C GLU A 701 14.95 17.75 2.75
N SER A 702 15.23 18.72 1.87
CA SER A 702 15.07 18.60 0.43
C SER A 702 16.24 17.84 -0.17
N LEU A 703 15.95 16.66 -0.73
CA LEU A 703 16.97 15.85 -1.40
C LEU A 703 17.52 16.58 -2.62
N LEU A 704 16.65 17.26 -3.38
CA LEU A 704 17.06 18.02 -4.55
C LEU A 704 18.00 19.16 -4.17
N ALA A 705 17.66 19.95 -3.15
CA ALA A 705 18.50 21.05 -2.70
C ALA A 705 19.86 20.54 -2.22
N TYR A 706 19.87 19.44 -1.47
CA TYR A 706 21.11 18.76 -1.04
C TYR A 706 21.97 18.35 -2.25
N VAL A 707 21.40 17.63 -3.23
CA VAL A 707 22.19 17.17 -4.40
C VAL A 707 22.73 18.36 -5.20
N ILE A 708 21.96 19.47 -5.30
CA ILE A 708 22.43 20.70 -5.94
C ILE A 708 23.59 21.34 -5.19
N PHE A 709 23.45 21.54 -3.89
CA PHE A 709 24.50 22.10 -3.05
C PHE A 709 25.77 21.24 -3.15
N ALA A 710 25.62 19.94 -2.96
CA ALA A 710 26.72 19.02 -2.87
C ALA A 710 27.46 18.84 -4.20
N ALA A 711 26.75 19.00 -5.33
CA ALA A 711 27.34 19.08 -6.66
C ALA A 711 28.14 20.37 -6.89
N ASN A 712 27.67 21.50 -6.39
CA ASN A 712 28.39 22.77 -6.48
C ASN A 712 29.67 22.73 -5.64
N GLU A 713 29.59 22.17 -4.43
CA GLU A 713 30.74 21.93 -3.58
C GLU A 713 31.74 20.99 -4.25
N GLU A 714 31.26 19.92 -4.87
CA GLU A 714 32.15 19.02 -5.61
C GLU A 714 32.82 19.68 -6.81
N THR A 715 32.10 20.54 -7.52
CA THR A 715 32.67 21.30 -8.65
C THR A 715 33.81 22.21 -8.17
N ARG A 716 33.64 22.85 -7.01
CA ARG A 716 34.69 23.66 -6.40
C ARG A 716 35.89 22.80 -5.99
N ALA A 717 35.63 21.69 -5.30
CA ALA A 717 36.64 20.75 -4.85
C ALA A 717 37.44 20.13 -6.02
N ALA A 718 36.75 19.66 -7.05
CA ALA A 718 37.36 19.09 -8.25
C ALA A 718 38.31 20.06 -8.96
N ARG A 719 37.95 21.36 -9.05
CA ARG A 719 38.83 22.39 -9.62
C ARG A 719 40.13 22.54 -8.83
N ILE A 720 40.04 22.53 -7.49
CA ILE A 720 41.22 22.58 -6.61
C ILE A 720 42.11 21.36 -6.83
N ARG A 721 41.52 20.16 -6.84
CA ARG A 721 42.27 18.89 -7.01
C ARG A 721 42.99 18.78 -8.36
N ARG A 722 42.45 19.40 -9.41
CA ARG A 722 43.02 19.36 -10.77
C ARG A 722 44.03 20.48 -11.06
N GLY A 723 44.22 21.44 -10.14
CA GLY A 723 45.30 22.44 -10.23
C GLY A 723 45.17 23.47 -11.35
N ILE A 724 43.95 23.81 -11.79
CA ILE A 724 43.74 24.75 -12.91
C ILE A 724 44.04 26.19 -12.47
N THR A 725 44.99 26.84 -13.16
CA THR A 725 45.32 28.26 -13.04
C THR A 725 44.62 29.07 -14.14
N GLY A 726 43.69 29.94 -13.74
CA GLY A 726 43.35 31.18 -14.45
C GLY A 726 42.85 31.08 -15.88
N GLU A 727 41.57 30.69 -16.06
CA GLU A 727 40.65 31.21 -17.10
C GLU A 727 39.19 30.69 -16.91
N GLU A 728 38.97 29.68 -16.04
CA GLU A 728 37.63 29.15 -15.68
C GLU A 728 36.95 29.83 -14.47
N LEU A 729 37.24 31.12 -14.23
CA LEU A 729 36.68 31.91 -13.10
C LEU A 729 35.32 32.57 -13.41
N GLY A 730 34.71 32.29 -14.56
CA GLY A 730 33.46 32.90 -14.99
C GLY A 730 32.22 32.05 -14.72
N ALA A 731 31.65 32.10 -13.51
CA ALA A 731 30.20 32.15 -13.30
C ALA A 731 29.83 32.24 -11.81
N ALA A 732 28.84 33.10 -11.53
CA ALA A 732 28.32 33.43 -10.21
C ALA A 732 27.71 32.23 -9.48
N ALA A 733 27.96 32.17 -8.17
CA ALA A 733 27.11 31.43 -7.25
C ALA A 733 25.70 32.01 -7.34
N CYS A 734 24.74 31.25 -7.87
CA CYS A 734 23.34 31.52 -7.56
C CYS A 734 23.14 31.20 -6.08
N GLN A 735 22.93 32.25 -5.28
CA GLN A 735 22.30 32.16 -3.96
C GLN A 735 20.86 31.67 -4.09
#